data_AF-A0A6P1KXB2-F1
#
_entry.id   AF-A0A6P1KXB2-F1
#
_cell.length_a   1.000
_cell.length_b   1.000
_cell.length_c   1.000
_cell.angle_alpha   90.00
_cell.angle_beta   90.00
_cell.angle_gamma   90.00
#
_symmetry.space_group_name_H-M   'P 1'
#
loop_
_entity.id
_entity.type
_entity.pdbx_description
1 polymer ?
#
loop_
_entity_poly.entity_id
_entity_poly.type
_entity_poly.pdbx_seq_one_letter_code
_entity_poly.pdbx_strand_id
1 'polypeptide(L)'
;MNQQLGKRFVKLIFGLKQSLSRGHRELITAVSVAVCVVLLHSIGLLQSLEFAALDQLFRLRPNEPPEERITIVVIDEAYLNEIRSWPISDAKIALLLQKLNVHKPRAIGLDLYRNLPVEPGNQELRNTYKSMPNLIGIELLANDKNKNFSVLPPQGLNKDQVGFNNVLYDLDGKVRRSLLYWHVDEQLHESFALKLALLYLKPKGITPTKAKSNPEYLQLGKASFTRFEANDGAYVRADDRGYQILTNFPKPKCQSSSREICNFRQVSIKDVLADKVPENLIKDRIILIGSTAPSLQDFVFIPYSSSLMGTAKPVPGIQLQAYFISELISAALDGRPLLKFWSDLMEYLWIFIWSYLGAVTTWRIRHATRSLLCILVSCFVLTLTTYFAFLYGLWIPLLPSLFSFGSSAIWMISHIAHIQEEWKRSKEFLHHVINTIPDPIFVKNEQHQWIVLNEAYCRFIGYPNKLLIEKSDYDFFPKHEADVFRQQDDLVFRTEKPQEHEEEFTNADGQTHQIATKRSLHKDSAGNFFLVGVIRDITQRKLMEEQLKRTAAELFQSNNELKLKEDHLRYLAYHDPLTGLSNRKFFAEQLYESLHWAQHNNLLLGLLFIDLDGFKQVNDTLGHETGDRLLMTIAGRLSNSLRASDTVSRLGGDEFTIILRAIPNVQIAAKVAEKILSSITKPIVLDGYAIRISASIGISVYPYNSQDSENLIKQADAAMYRAKHLGKNRYEFA
;
A
#
# COMPACT_ATOMS: atom_id res chain seq x y z
N MET A 1 21.64 15.91 24.28
CA MET A 1 22.18 14.61 23.79
C MET A 1 21.10 13.60 23.37
N ASN A 2 19.88 13.60 23.92
CA ASN A 2 18.84 12.59 23.62
C ASN A 2 18.06 12.73 22.30
N GLN A 3 17.99 13.92 21.67
CA GLN A 3 17.25 14.07 20.40
C GLN A 3 18.05 13.65 19.14
N GLN A 4 19.39 13.67 19.20
CA GLN A 4 20.24 13.22 18.09
C GLN A 4 20.34 11.69 17.99
N LEU A 5 20.25 10.98 19.12
CA LEU A 5 20.20 9.51 19.16
C LEU A 5 18.90 8.97 18.55
N GLY A 6 17.74 9.57 18.86
CA GLY A 6 16.46 9.19 18.26
C GLY A 6 16.41 9.42 16.73
N LYS A 7 16.95 10.55 16.24
CA LYS A 7 17.01 10.82 14.79
C LYS A 7 18.00 9.90 14.06
N ARG A 8 19.11 9.49 14.69
CA ARG A 8 20.04 8.49 14.13
C ARG A 8 19.42 7.09 14.12
N PHE A 9 18.67 6.70 15.16
CA PHE A 9 17.98 5.42 15.22
C PHE A 9 16.86 5.32 14.17
N VAL A 10 16.07 6.39 14.01
CA VAL A 10 15.03 6.47 12.97
C VAL A 10 15.63 6.49 11.57
N LYS A 11 16.76 7.20 11.34
CA LYS A 11 17.49 7.12 10.06
C LYS A 11 18.12 5.75 9.81
N LEU A 12 18.57 5.04 10.84
CA LEU A 12 19.11 3.68 10.71
C LEU A 12 18.00 2.70 10.32
N ILE A 13 16.83 2.79 10.96
CA ILE A 13 15.64 1.98 10.65
C ILE A 13 15.12 2.28 9.24
N PHE A 14 15.02 3.56 8.85
CA PHE A 14 14.61 3.95 7.49
C PHE A 14 15.66 3.63 6.42
N GLY A 15 16.95 3.74 6.74
CA GLY A 15 18.06 3.37 5.86
C GLY A 15 18.16 1.85 5.63
N LEU A 16 17.91 1.05 6.67
CA LEU A 16 17.72 -0.41 6.56
C LEU A 16 16.51 -0.75 5.71
N LYS A 17 15.39 -0.04 5.86
CA LYS A 17 14.16 -0.25 5.07
C LYS A 17 14.38 0.00 3.58
N GLN A 18 15.21 0.97 3.21
CA GLN A 18 15.50 1.31 1.81
C GLN A 18 16.57 0.37 1.19
N SER A 19 17.58 -0.05 1.96
CA SER A 19 18.64 -0.97 1.53
C SER A 19 18.19 -2.44 1.45
N LEU A 20 17.32 -2.92 2.36
CA LEU A 20 16.76 -4.28 2.28
C LEU A 20 15.65 -4.44 1.22
N SER A 21 15.15 -3.35 0.63
CA SER A 21 13.93 -3.35 -0.19
C SER A 21 14.02 -4.05 -1.55
N ARG A 22 15.23 -4.35 -2.06
CA ARG A 22 15.43 -4.93 -3.41
C ARG A 22 15.99 -6.36 -3.47
N GLY A 23 16.28 -7.02 -2.35
CA GLY A 23 16.85 -8.39 -2.41
C GLY A 23 16.63 -9.33 -1.22
N HIS A 24 16.09 -8.87 -0.08
CA HIS A 24 16.07 -9.67 1.16
C HIS A 24 14.67 -9.90 1.75
N ARG A 25 13.59 -9.73 0.96
CA ARG A 25 12.22 -9.88 1.46
C ARG A 25 11.94 -11.28 2.00
N GLU A 26 12.42 -12.30 1.29
CA GLU A 26 12.33 -13.70 1.71
C GLU A 26 12.96 -13.92 3.08
N LEU A 27 14.13 -13.32 3.33
CA LEU A 27 14.86 -13.45 4.57
C LEU A 27 14.14 -12.75 5.73
N ILE A 28 13.59 -11.55 5.52
CA ILE A 28 12.81 -10.85 6.54
C ILE A 28 11.61 -11.69 6.96
N THR A 29 10.82 -12.16 5.98
CA THR A 29 9.66 -13.03 6.25
C THR A 29 10.08 -14.29 7.00
N ALA A 30 11.13 -14.95 6.52
CA ALA A 30 11.62 -16.18 7.12
C ALA A 30 12.04 -15.97 8.58
N VAL A 31 12.80 -14.91 8.88
CA VAL A 31 13.22 -14.57 10.25
C VAL A 31 12.01 -14.22 11.11
N SER A 32 11.09 -13.38 10.64
CA SER A 32 9.91 -12.98 11.42
C SER A 32 9.03 -14.18 11.77
N VAL A 33 8.74 -15.04 10.79
CA VAL A 33 7.93 -16.25 11.01
C VAL A 33 8.66 -17.23 11.92
N ALA A 34 9.97 -17.45 11.71
CA ALA A 34 10.76 -18.35 12.54
C ALA A 34 10.78 -17.89 14.01
N VAL A 35 11.01 -16.60 14.26
CA VAL A 35 10.99 -16.02 15.62
C VAL A 35 9.62 -16.23 16.27
N CYS A 36 8.52 -15.96 15.54
CA CYS A 36 7.18 -16.20 16.08
C CYS A 36 6.93 -17.67 16.42
N VAL A 37 7.33 -18.60 15.54
CA VAL A 37 7.14 -20.05 15.77
C VAL A 37 8.03 -20.54 16.91
N VAL A 38 9.28 -20.10 17.00
CA VAL A 38 10.18 -20.40 18.13
C VAL A 38 9.57 -19.89 19.43
N LEU A 39 9.02 -18.68 19.49
CA LEU A 39 8.33 -18.17 20.68
C LEU A 39 7.13 -19.04 21.07
N LEU A 40 6.29 -19.44 20.11
CA LEU A 40 5.15 -20.34 20.36
C LEU A 40 5.61 -21.71 20.87
N HIS A 41 6.72 -22.21 20.35
CA HIS A 41 7.34 -23.46 20.77
C HIS A 41 7.90 -23.35 22.20
N SER A 42 8.70 -22.32 22.50
CA SER A 42 9.33 -22.10 23.82
C SER A 42 8.34 -21.86 24.96
N ILE A 43 7.09 -21.45 24.68
CA ILE A 43 6.03 -21.35 25.71
C ILE A 43 5.21 -22.63 25.88
N GLY A 44 5.43 -23.65 25.03
CA GLY A 44 4.78 -24.96 25.11
C GLY A 44 3.44 -25.07 24.38
N LEU A 45 3.03 -24.09 23.57
CA LEU A 45 1.74 -24.14 22.83
C LEU A 45 1.70 -25.26 21.80
N LEU A 46 2.86 -25.66 21.27
CA LEU A 46 2.98 -26.72 20.26
C LEU A 46 3.26 -28.11 20.87
N GLN A 47 3.52 -28.20 22.18
CA GLN A 47 3.98 -29.42 22.85
C GLN A 47 2.99 -30.59 22.70
N SER A 48 1.70 -30.37 22.97
CA SER A 48 0.69 -31.44 22.86
C SER A 48 0.53 -31.97 21.43
N LEU A 49 0.70 -31.10 20.42
CA LEU A 49 0.64 -31.50 19.01
C LEU A 49 1.88 -32.32 18.62
N GLU A 50 3.05 -31.97 19.15
CA GLU A 50 4.28 -32.75 18.97
C GLU A 50 4.19 -34.13 19.64
N PHE A 51 3.63 -34.23 20.84
CA PHE A 51 3.39 -35.54 21.47
C PHE A 51 2.44 -36.40 20.64
N ALA A 52 1.36 -35.81 20.11
CA ALA A 52 0.46 -36.51 19.22
C ALA A 52 1.18 -36.98 17.94
N ALA A 53 2.08 -36.16 17.38
CA ALA A 53 2.88 -36.51 16.22
C ALA A 53 3.87 -37.65 16.53
N LEU A 54 4.60 -37.57 17.64
CA LEU A 54 5.51 -38.62 18.11
C LEU A 54 4.76 -39.96 18.27
N ASP A 55 3.55 -39.93 18.85
CA ASP A 55 2.72 -41.13 18.98
C ASP A 55 2.31 -41.72 17.62
N GLN A 56 2.08 -40.88 16.60
CA GLN A 56 1.88 -41.38 15.23
C GLN A 56 3.14 -42.05 14.69
N LEU A 57 4.33 -41.48 14.93
CA LEU A 57 5.59 -42.07 14.48
C LEU A 57 5.79 -43.46 15.09
N PHE A 58 5.52 -43.62 16.40
CA PHE A 58 5.50 -44.94 17.05
C PHE A 58 4.52 -45.88 16.35
N ARG A 59 3.27 -45.46 16.11
CA ARG A 59 2.26 -46.30 15.45
C ARG A 59 2.64 -46.71 14.03
N LEU A 60 3.30 -45.83 13.27
CA LEU A 60 3.69 -46.07 11.88
C LEU A 60 4.93 -46.97 11.75
N ARG A 61 5.75 -47.07 12.80
CA ARG A 61 6.96 -47.92 12.83
C ARG A 61 6.68 -49.36 12.35
N PRO A 62 7.65 -50.07 11.76
CA PRO A 62 7.54 -51.51 11.51
C PRO A 62 7.43 -52.34 12.80
N ASN A 63 6.86 -53.55 12.71
CA ASN A 63 6.79 -54.46 13.88
C ASN A 63 8.18 -54.98 14.26
N GLU A 64 8.49 -54.97 15.55
CA GLU A 64 9.72 -55.55 16.10
C GLU A 64 9.48 -57.02 16.51
N PRO A 65 10.52 -57.88 16.53
CA PRO A 65 10.39 -59.25 17.03
C PRO A 65 10.02 -59.24 18.53
N PRO A 66 9.27 -60.25 19.00
CA PRO A 66 8.87 -60.32 20.41
C PRO A 66 10.08 -60.47 21.33
N GLU A 67 10.00 -59.88 22.52
CA GLU A 67 11.03 -59.97 23.53
C GLU A 67 11.00 -61.34 24.20
N GLU A 68 12.04 -62.14 23.98
CA GLU A 68 12.11 -63.48 24.56
C GLU A 68 12.72 -63.48 25.96
N ARG A 69 13.56 -62.50 26.32
CA ARG A 69 14.34 -62.53 27.58
C ARG A 69 13.48 -62.30 28.82
N ILE A 70 12.25 -61.83 28.64
CA ILE A 70 11.31 -61.48 29.70
C ILE A 70 10.06 -62.37 29.60
N THR A 71 9.65 -62.95 30.72
CA THR A 71 8.40 -63.68 30.86
C THR A 71 7.55 -63.04 31.95
N ILE A 72 6.29 -62.73 31.64
CA ILE A 72 5.35 -62.16 32.58
C ILE A 72 4.48 -63.28 33.17
N VAL A 73 4.52 -63.43 34.49
CA VAL A 73 3.58 -64.25 35.26
C VAL A 73 2.39 -63.38 35.60
N VAL A 74 1.27 -63.62 34.93
CA VAL A 74 0.09 -62.76 35.02
C VAL A 74 -0.82 -63.21 36.16
N ILE A 75 -1.26 -62.24 36.96
CA ILE A 75 -2.38 -62.37 37.88
C ILE A 75 -3.60 -61.79 37.17
N ASP A 76 -4.37 -62.66 36.54
CA ASP A 76 -5.56 -62.29 35.76
C ASP A 76 -6.84 -62.31 36.61
N GLU A 77 -7.90 -61.71 36.08
CA GLU A 77 -9.21 -61.65 36.73
C GLU A 77 -9.81 -63.05 36.94
N ALA A 78 -9.50 -64.00 36.06
CA ALA A 78 -9.97 -65.37 36.18
C ALA A 78 -9.42 -66.05 37.44
N TYR A 79 -8.13 -65.88 37.72
CA TYR A 79 -7.49 -66.39 38.93
C TYR A 79 -8.01 -65.69 40.19
N LEU A 80 -8.20 -64.38 40.18
CA LEU A 80 -8.75 -63.64 41.33
C LEU A 80 -10.16 -64.12 41.68
N ASN A 81 -11.00 -64.36 40.68
CA ASN A 81 -12.35 -64.91 40.87
C ASN A 81 -12.34 -66.35 41.41
N GLU A 82 -11.36 -67.16 41.00
CA GLU A 82 -11.19 -68.54 41.50
C GLU A 82 -10.79 -68.56 42.98
N ILE A 83 -9.85 -67.71 43.39
CA ILE A 83 -9.38 -67.67 44.79
C ILE A 83 -10.28 -66.85 45.72
N ARG A 84 -11.15 -66.00 45.16
CA ARG A 84 -12.07 -65.08 45.88
C ARG A 84 -11.39 -64.25 46.98
N SER A 85 -10.14 -63.88 46.76
CA SER A 85 -9.36 -63.10 47.72
C SER A 85 -8.37 -62.17 47.03
N TRP A 86 -8.34 -60.93 47.50
CA TRP A 86 -7.32 -59.93 47.18
C TRP A 86 -7.07 -59.07 48.43
N PRO A 87 -5.82 -58.82 48.83
CA PRO A 87 -4.57 -59.30 48.22
C PRO A 87 -4.37 -60.82 48.34
N ILE A 88 -3.60 -61.42 47.42
CA ILE A 88 -3.23 -62.86 47.50
C ILE A 88 -2.50 -63.12 48.83
N SER A 89 -2.72 -64.26 49.50
CA SER A 89 -2.01 -64.53 50.77
C SER A 89 -0.49 -64.69 50.61
N ASP A 90 0.26 -64.34 51.65
CA ASP A 90 1.72 -64.41 51.66
C ASP A 90 2.23 -65.84 51.43
N ALA A 91 1.54 -66.87 51.94
CA ALA A 91 1.85 -68.28 51.68
C ALA A 91 1.79 -68.63 50.18
N LYS A 92 0.79 -68.12 49.45
CA LYS A 92 0.67 -68.39 48.00
C LYS A 92 1.76 -67.69 47.20
N ILE A 93 2.15 -66.47 47.60
CA ILE A 93 3.28 -65.77 46.96
C ILE A 93 4.60 -66.48 47.27
N ALA A 94 4.82 -66.92 48.51
CA ALA A 94 6.00 -67.69 48.90
C ALA A 94 6.11 -68.96 48.05
N LEU A 95 5.01 -69.73 47.94
CA LEU A 95 4.93 -70.93 47.11
C LEU A 95 5.21 -70.63 45.63
N LEU A 96 4.63 -69.56 45.09
CA LEU A 96 4.87 -69.12 43.71
C LEU A 96 6.37 -68.85 43.47
N LEU A 97 6.98 -68.05 44.35
CA LEU A 97 8.39 -67.68 44.26
C LEU A 97 9.30 -68.90 44.38
N GLN A 98 9.03 -69.81 45.31
CA GLN A 98 9.77 -71.05 45.48
C GLN A 98 9.70 -71.92 44.20
N LYS A 99 8.51 -72.11 43.63
CA LYS A 99 8.33 -72.88 42.38
C LYS A 99 9.08 -72.25 41.19
N LEU A 100 9.01 -70.93 41.05
CA LEU A 100 9.77 -70.24 40.00
C LEU A 100 11.28 -70.37 40.21
N ASN A 101 11.76 -70.31 41.46
CA ASN A 101 13.18 -70.35 41.77
C ASN A 101 13.85 -71.70 41.46
N VAL A 102 13.09 -72.81 41.53
CA VAL A 102 13.58 -74.16 41.15
C VAL A 102 14.16 -74.16 39.73
N HIS A 103 13.55 -73.42 38.81
CA HIS A 103 13.99 -73.32 37.42
C HIS A 103 15.14 -72.32 37.17
N LYS A 104 15.71 -71.74 38.23
CA LYS A 104 16.87 -70.83 38.20
C LYS A 104 16.72 -69.66 37.20
N PRO A 105 15.72 -68.79 37.36
CA PRO A 105 15.61 -67.56 36.58
C PRO A 105 16.76 -66.60 36.91
N ARG A 106 17.11 -65.72 35.96
CA ARG A 106 18.20 -64.73 36.15
C ARG A 106 17.83 -63.66 37.16
N ALA A 107 16.58 -63.20 37.08
CA ALA A 107 16.03 -62.20 37.98
C ALA A 107 14.52 -62.44 38.11
N ILE A 108 13.97 -62.17 39.29
CA ILE A 108 12.54 -62.22 39.55
C ILE A 108 12.12 -60.84 40.05
N GLY A 109 11.17 -60.22 39.39
CA GLY A 109 10.53 -58.98 39.81
C GLY A 109 9.15 -59.26 40.37
N LEU A 110 8.89 -58.80 41.59
CA LEU A 110 7.58 -58.86 42.22
C LEU A 110 6.95 -57.45 42.23
N ASP A 111 6.13 -57.18 41.22
CA ASP A 111 5.41 -55.92 41.04
C ASP A 111 4.09 -55.96 41.81
N LEU A 112 4.19 -56.11 43.14
CA LEU A 112 3.08 -56.11 44.08
C LEU A 112 3.48 -55.35 45.33
N TYR A 113 2.69 -54.34 45.72
CA TYR A 113 2.90 -53.63 46.97
C TYR A 113 2.59 -54.55 48.16
N ARG A 114 3.62 -54.85 48.95
CA ARG A 114 3.60 -55.80 50.08
C ARG A 114 4.17 -55.19 51.36
N ASN A 115 3.88 -53.92 51.61
CA ASN A 115 4.32 -53.21 52.81
C ASN A 115 3.67 -53.75 54.11
N LEU A 116 2.47 -54.34 53.99
CA LEU A 116 1.72 -54.94 55.09
C LEU A 116 1.66 -56.47 54.95
N PRO A 117 1.69 -57.22 56.07
CA PRO A 117 1.56 -58.67 56.06
C PRO A 117 0.15 -59.10 55.60
N VAL A 118 0.07 -60.18 54.81
CA VAL A 118 -1.19 -60.76 54.33
C VAL A 118 -1.24 -62.23 54.70
N GLU A 119 -1.84 -62.54 55.84
CA GLU A 119 -1.92 -63.92 56.35
C GLU A 119 -2.83 -64.83 55.49
N PRO A 120 -2.60 -66.16 55.49
CA PRO A 120 -1.52 -66.86 56.18
C PRO A 120 -0.18 -66.79 55.42
N GLY A 121 0.94 -66.89 56.15
CA GLY A 121 2.25 -67.25 55.60
C GLY A 121 3.30 -66.13 55.54
N ASN A 122 3.13 -65.06 56.30
CA ASN A 122 4.05 -63.92 56.26
C ASN A 122 5.51 -64.33 56.56
N GLN A 123 5.71 -65.16 57.59
CA GLN A 123 7.05 -65.61 57.97
C GLN A 123 7.72 -66.48 56.87
N GLU A 124 6.95 -67.30 56.17
CA GLU A 124 7.45 -68.12 55.05
C GLU A 124 7.89 -67.24 53.88
N LEU A 125 7.10 -66.21 53.56
CA LEU A 125 7.44 -65.24 52.53
C LEU A 125 8.72 -64.47 52.88
N ARG A 126 8.88 -64.03 54.14
CA ARG A 126 10.10 -63.37 54.61
C ARG A 126 11.34 -64.28 54.53
N ASN A 127 11.18 -65.56 54.82
CA ASN A 127 12.27 -66.54 54.67
C ASN A 127 12.62 -66.73 53.18
N THR A 128 11.62 -66.74 52.30
CA THR A 128 11.77 -66.82 50.84
C THR A 128 12.51 -65.60 50.28
N TYR A 129 12.20 -64.40 50.78
CA TYR A 129 12.91 -63.16 50.40
C TYR A 129 14.41 -63.24 50.71
N LYS A 130 14.77 -63.77 51.88
CA LYS A 130 16.17 -63.92 52.30
C LYS A 130 16.93 -64.98 51.50
N SER A 131 16.27 -66.05 51.05
CA SER A 131 16.90 -67.13 50.28
C SER A 131 17.07 -66.81 48.78
N MET A 132 16.46 -65.73 48.29
CA MET A 132 16.39 -65.39 46.86
C MET A 132 17.03 -64.03 46.55
N PRO A 133 18.36 -63.92 46.47
CA PRO A 133 19.04 -62.65 46.19
C PRO A 133 18.77 -62.09 44.78
N ASN A 134 18.25 -62.91 43.87
CA ASN A 134 17.82 -62.54 42.52
C ASN A 134 16.36 -62.00 42.47
N LEU A 135 15.68 -61.91 43.62
CA LEU A 135 14.35 -61.33 43.75
C LEU A 135 14.45 -59.82 44.04
N ILE A 136 13.69 -59.04 43.27
CA ILE A 136 13.49 -57.61 43.49
C ILE A 136 12.00 -57.37 43.79
N GLY A 137 11.72 -56.69 44.90
CA GLY A 137 10.39 -56.15 45.21
C GLY A 137 10.29 -54.65 44.89
N ILE A 138 9.07 -54.13 44.95
CA ILE A 138 8.80 -52.72 44.65
C ILE A 138 8.58 -51.87 45.90
N GLU A 139 8.92 -50.59 45.78
CA GLU A 139 8.48 -49.51 46.67
C GLU A 139 7.90 -48.36 45.84
N LEU A 140 7.13 -47.48 46.46
CA LEU A 140 6.68 -46.23 45.85
C LEU A 140 7.27 -45.05 46.62
N LEU A 141 8.12 -44.27 45.96
CA LEU A 141 8.76 -43.12 46.58
C LEU A 141 7.81 -41.92 46.60
N ALA A 142 7.90 -41.12 47.66
CA ALA A 142 7.15 -39.86 47.76
C ALA A 142 7.62 -38.85 46.70
N ASN A 143 6.68 -38.09 46.14
CA ASN A 143 6.97 -36.91 45.32
C ASN A 143 6.63 -35.65 46.11
N ASP A 144 7.38 -34.56 45.97
CA ASP A 144 7.17 -33.28 46.67
C ASP A 144 5.73 -32.75 46.57
N LYS A 145 5.02 -33.04 45.48
CA LYS A 145 3.62 -32.64 45.27
C LYS A 145 2.61 -33.48 46.06
N ASN A 146 2.97 -34.70 46.46
CA ASN A 146 2.10 -35.68 47.12
C ASN A 146 2.88 -36.52 48.13
N LYS A 147 3.33 -35.89 49.24
CA LYS A 147 4.10 -36.57 50.31
C LYS A 147 3.40 -37.79 50.94
N ASN A 148 2.06 -37.86 50.86
CA ASN A 148 1.26 -38.93 51.45
C ASN A 148 1.14 -40.20 50.59
N PHE A 149 1.71 -40.22 49.38
CA PHE A 149 1.63 -41.35 48.44
C PHE A 149 2.95 -42.12 48.34
N SER A 150 3.59 -42.42 49.48
CA SER A 150 4.71 -43.38 49.53
C SER A 150 4.25 -44.74 50.03
N VAL A 151 4.83 -45.80 49.48
CA VAL A 151 4.60 -47.19 49.92
C VAL A 151 5.95 -47.79 50.24
N LEU A 152 6.13 -48.17 51.51
CA LEU A 152 7.36 -48.80 51.99
C LEU A 152 7.62 -50.14 51.29
N PRO A 153 8.88 -50.57 51.19
CA PRO A 153 9.19 -51.87 50.63
C PRO A 153 8.66 -53.04 51.47
N PRO A 154 8.53 -54.24 50.87
CA PRO A 154 8.13 -55.44 51.58
C PRO A 154 9.06 -55.76 52.75
N GLN A 155 8.49 -56.05 53.91
CA GLN A 155 9.26 -56.38 55.10
C GLN A 155 10.08 -57.66 54.87
N GLY A 156 11.40 -57.59 55.09
CA GLY A 156 12.30 -58.74 54.96
C GLY A 156 13.14 -58.78 53.67
N LEU A 157 12.88 -57.91 52.69
CA LEU A 157 13.82 -57.67 51.59
C LEU A 157 14.98 -56.76 52.05
N ASN A 158 16.18 -57.04 51.57
CA ASN A 158 17.32 -56.14 51.75
C ASN A 158 17.19 -54.92 50.82
N LYS A 159 17.89 -53.82 51.14
CA LYS A 159 17.89 -52.59 50.31
C LYS A 159 18.30 -52.86 48.85
N ASP A 160 19.22 -53.81 48.62
CA ASP A 160 19.64 -54.18 47.26
C ASP A 160 18.56 -54.93 46.46
N GLN A 161 17.57 -55.51 47.16
CA GLN A 161 16.44 -56.25 46.59
C GLN A 161 15.17 -55.40 46.44
N VAL A 162 15.27 -54.08 46.54
CA VAL A 162 14.12 -53.16 46.45
C VAL A 162 14.38 -52.13 45.36
N GLY A 163 13.47 -51.99 44.40
CA GLY A 163 13.53 -50.89 43.42
C GLY A 163 12.24 -50.10 43.40
N PHE A 164 12.31 -48.80 43.12
CA PHE A 164 11.13 -47.95 43.10
C PHE A 164 10.30 -48.14 41.82
N ASN A 165 8.97 -48.04 41.93
CA ASN A 165 8.00 -48.25 40.86
C ASN A 165 7.27 -46.97 40.43
N ASN A 166 7.88 -45.80 40.66
CA ASN A 166 7.32 -44.53 40.25
C ASN A 166 7.18 -44.42 38.72
N VAL A 167 6.00 -43.99 38.26
CA VAL A 167 5.69 -43.75 36.85
C VAL A 167 5.56 -42.25 36.60
N LEU A 168 6.14 -41.79 35.49
CA LEU A 168 6.06 -40.40 35.06
C LEU A 168 4.97 -40.23 33.99
N TYR A 169 3.99 -39.39 34.30
CA TYR A 169 2.93 -39.01 33.37
C TYR A 169 3.27 -37.67 32.71
N ASP A 170 3.16 -37.63 31.39
CA ASP A 170 3.21 -36.38 30.62
C ASP A 170 1.87 -35.63 30.72
N LEU A 171 1.82 -34.41 30.17
CA LEU A 171 0.65 -33.52 30.25
C LEU A 171 -0.63 -34.14 29.66
N ASP A 172 -0.50 -35.08 28.73
CA ASP A 172 -1.62 -35.79 28.11
C ASP A 172 -1.96 -37.12 28.79
N GLY A 173 -1.38 -37.40 29.96
CA GLY A 173 -1.63 -38.59 30.77
C GLY A 173 -0.95 -39.87 30.27
N LYS A 174 -0.09 -39.78 29.25
CA LYS A 174 0.68 -40.91 28.74
C LYS A 174 2.08 -40.97 29.36
N VAL A 175 2.66 -42.16 29.32
CA VAL A 175 4.02 -42.44 29.78
C VAL A 175 4.95 -42.54 28.58
N ARG A 176 5.90 -41.61 28.48
CA ARG A 176 6.97 -41.62 27.46
C ARG A 176 8.38 -41.55 28.05
N ARG A 177 8.47 -41.43 29.37
CA ARG A 177 9.71 -41.29 30.11
C ARG A 177 9.80 -42.39 31.16
N SER A 178 11.02 -42.87 31.39
CA SER A 178 11.32 -43.82 32.47
C SER A 178 12.34 -43.22 33.42
N LEU A 179 12.24 -43.62 34.69
CA LEU A 179 13.17 -43.24 35.75
C LEU A 179 14.17 -44.37 35.95
N LEU A 180 15.45 -44.02 36.04
CA LEU A 180 16.54 -44.96 36.34
C LEU A 180 17.01 -44.80 37.79
N TYR A 181 17.17 -43.55 38.22
CA TYR A 181 17.61 -43.20 39.57
C TYR A 181 16.77 -42.06 40.15
N TRP A 182 16.58 -42.05 41.46
CA TRP A 182 15.95 -40.95 42.17
C TRP A 182 16.66 -40.75 43.52
N HIS A 183 16.94 -39.51 43.89
CA HIS A 183 17.41 -39.16 45.23
C HIS A 183 16.24 -38.71 46.13
N VAL A 184 16.00 -39.43 47.23
CA VAL A 184 15.03 -39.06 48.28
C VAL A 184 15.78 -39.02 49.60
N ASP A 185 15.68 -37.91 50.34
CA ASP A 185 16.43 -37.69 51.59
C ASP A 185 17.93 -38.00 51.47
N GLU A 186 18.55 -37.50 50.39
CA GLU A 186 19.97 -37.72 50.02
C GLU A 186 20.37 -39.18 49.73
N GLN A 187 19.43 -40.14 49.78
CA GLN A 187 19.67 -41.52 49.42
C GLN A 187 19.37 -41.76 47.94
N LEU A 188 20.30 -42.41 47.24
CA LEU A 188 20.10 -42.91 45.89
C LEU A 188 19.21 -44.16 45.92
N HIS A 189 18.11 -44.11 45.18
CA HIS A 189 17.27 -45.26 44.88
C HIS A 189 17.38 -45.59 43.39
N GLU A 190 17.36 -46.88 43.07
CA GLU A 190 17.36 -47.38 41.69
C GLU A 190 15.96 -47.87 41.33
N SER A 191 15.54 -47.68 40.08
CA SER A 191 14.22 -48.12 39.66
C SER A 191 14.11 -49.64 39.62
N PHE A 192 12.89 -50.14 39.79
CA PHE A 192 12.57 -51.56 39.69
C PHE A 192 13.06 -52.16 38.37
N ALA A 193 12.79 -51.49 37.25
CA ALA A 193 13.25 -51.89 35.92
C ALA A 193 14.79 -51.93 35.82
N LEU A 194 15.48 -50.91 36.36
CA LEU A 194 16.94 -50.86 36.32
C LEU A 194 17.55 -52.02 37.12
N LYS A 195 17.09 -52.29 38.35
CA LYS A 195 17.63 -53.39 39.16
C LYS A 195 17.52 -54.75 38.48
N LEU A 196 16.37 -55.03 37.89
CA LEU A 196 16.15 -56.29 37.16
C LEU A 196 17.03 -56.39 35.92
N ALA A 197 17.18 -55.29 35.16
CA ALA A 197 18.10 -55.25 34.04
C ALA A 197 19.55 -55.48 34.48
N LEU A 198 20.01 -54.84 35.56
CA LEU A 198 21.37 -55.01 36.09
C LEU A 198 21.64 -56.44 36.58
N LEU A 199 20.68 -57.08 37.27
CA LEU A 199 20.80 -58.48 37.65
C LEU A 199 20.94 -59.41 36.44
N TYR A 200 20.20 -59.15 35.37
CA TYR A 200 20.29 -59.91 34.13
C TYR A 200 21.62 -59.68 33.38
N LEU A 201 22.14 -58.46 33.41
CA LEU A 201 23.34 -58.03 32.68
C LEU A 201 24.65 -58.38 33.41
N LYS A 202 24.65 -58.43 34.74
CA LYS A 202 25.85 -58.68 35.57
C LYS A 202 26.59 -59.98 35.20
N PRO A 203 25.93 -61.14 34.97
CA PRO A 203 26.61 -62.36 34.53
C PRO A 203 27.21 -62.27 33.11
N LYS A 204 26.78 -61.28 32.32
CA LYS A 204 27.33 -60.98 30.98
C LYS A 204 28.50 -60.00 31.03
N GLY A 205 29.00 -59.67 32.23
CA GLY A 205 30.11 -58.75 32.43
C GLY A 205 29.75 -57.28 32.23
N ILE A 206 28.44 -56.94 32.19
CA ILE A 206 27.97 -55.57 32.00
C ILE A 206 27.53 -55.02 33.36
N THR A 207 28.20 -53.98 33.82
CA THR A 207 27.88 -53.22 35.03
C THR A 207 27.70 -51.73 34.72
N PRO A 208 26.99 -50.97 35.58
CA PRO A 208 26.88 -49.52 35.45
C PRO A 208 28.27 -48.86 35.47
N THR A 209 28.57 -48.07 34.45
CA THR A 209 29.78 -47.25 34.37
C THR A 209 29.43 -45.84 33.92
N LYS A 210 30.35 -44.89 34.11
CA LYS A 210 30.20 -43.53 33.58
C LYS A 210 30.44 -43.54 32.06
N ALA A 211 29.61 -42.84 31.30
CA ALA A 211 29.75 -42.77 29.85
C ALA A 211 31.01 -42.02 29.42
N LYS A 212 31.58 -42.44 28.29
CA LYS A 212 32.78 -41.83 27.70
C LYS A 212 32.51 -40.41 27.19
N SER A 213 31.29 -40.14 26.73
CA SER A 213 30.88 -38.84 26.18
C SER A 213 30.63 -37.81 27.27
N ASN A 214 30.02 -38.20 28.38
CA ASN A 214 29.74 -37.36 29.53
C ASN A 214 29.77 -38.22 30.81
N PRO A 215 30.65 -37.92 31.79
CA PRO A 215 30.74 -38.67 33.04
C PRO A 215 29.45 -38.68 33.88
N GLU A 216 28.53 -37.74 33.66
CA GLU A 216 27.22 -37.69 34.31
C GLU A 216 26.23 -38.71 33.74
N TYR A 217 26.53 -39.30 32.57
CA TYR A 217 25.64 -40.25 31.94
C TYR A 217 25.95 -41.70 32.30
N LEU A 218 24.89 -42.50 32.41
CA LEU A 218 24.96 -43.94 32.62
C LEU A 218 25.34 -44.65 31.32
N GLN A 219 26.40 -45.44 31.37
CA GLN A 219 26.79 -46.38 30.33
C GLN A 219 26.49 -47.81 30.79
N LEU A 220 25.71 -48.54 29.98
CA LEU A 220 25.51 -49.98 30.12
C LEU A 220 25.85 -50.67 28.80
N GLY A 221 26.89 -51.50 28.81
CA GLY A 221 27.32 -52.23 27.62
C GLY A 221 27.58 -51.29 26.44
N LYS A 222 26.85 -51.49 25.33
CA LYS A 222 26.95 -50.68 24.11
C LYS A 222 26.22 -49.33 24.19
N ALA A 223 25.32 -49.13 25.14
CA ALA A 223 24.44 -47.96 25.19
C ALA A 223 24.86 -46.92 26.24
N SER A 224 24.78 -45.65 25.84
CA SER A 224 24.90 -44.49 26.72
C SER A 224 23.51 -43.86 26.87
N PHE A 225 22.99 -43.87 28.09
CA PHE A 225 21.68 -43.32 28.43
C PHE A 225 21.84 -41.85 28.76
N THR A 226 21.38 -40.94 27.91
CA THR A 226 21.44 -39.50 28.19
C THR A 226 20.39 -39.11 29.22
N ARG A 227 20.78 -38.33 30.23
CA ARG A 227 19.83 -37.79 31.21
C ARG A 227 18.92 -36.77 30.52
N PHE A 228 17.61 -36.89 30.76
CA PHE A 228 16.60 -35.96 30.28
C PHE A 228 16.62 -34.65 31.08
N GLU A 229 16.52 -33.53 30.36
CA GLU A 229 16.41 -32.16 30.85
C GLU A 229 15.01 -31.58 30.53
N ALA A 230 14.62 -30.53 31.26
CA ALA A 230 13.26 -29.99 31.23
C ALA A 230 12.75 -29.52 29.85
N ASN A 231 13.64 -29.22 28.91
CA ASN A 231 13.31 -28.70 27.57
C ASN A 231 13.77 -29.62 26.43
N ASP A 232 14.07 -30.89 26.71
CA ASP A 232 14.54 -31.81 25.68
C ASP A 232 13.46 -32.14 24.65
N GLY A 233 13.80 -32.03 23.35
CA GLY A 233 12.86 -32.25 22.26
C GLY A 233 11.67 -31.28 22.33
N ALA A 234 10.44 -31.79 22.29
CA ALA A 234 9.25 -30.93 22.36
C ALA A 234 8.78 -30.60 23.78
N TYR A 235 9.49 -31.05 24.83
CA TYR A 235 9.13 -30.75 26.20
C TYR A 235 9.44 -29.28 26.53
N VAL A 236 8.58 -28.64 27.32
CA VAL A 236 8.81 -27.28 27.81
C VAL A 236 8.59 -27.25 29.31
N ARG A 237 9.65 -26.96 30.08
CA ARG A 237 9.62 -26.88 31.55
C ARG A 237 9.05 -28.16 32.19
N ALA A 238 9.40 -29.32 31.64
CA ALA A 238 9.01 -30.61 32.19
C ALA A 238 9.74 -30.93 33.50
N ASP A 239 9.17 -31.80 34.33
CA ASP A 239 9.85 -32.30 35.53
C ASP A 239 11.03 -33.19 35.11
N ASP A 240 12.25 -32.75 35.42
CA ASP A 240 13.54 -33.38 35.09
C ASP A 240 14.27 -33.92 36.34
N ARG A 241 13.56 -34.03 37.47
CA ARG A 241 14.12 -34.58 38.72
C ARG A 241 14.45 -36.07 38.59
N GLY A 242 15.52 -36.48 39.24
CA GLY A 242 16.04 -37.84 39.10
C GLY A 242 16.75 -38.04 37.75
N TYR A 243 17.17 -39.27 37.51
CA TYR A 243 17.77 -39.68 36.25
C TYR A 243 16.67 -40.24 35.36
N GLN A 244 16.15 -39.40 34.48
CA GLN A 244 15.10 -39.76 33.53
C GLN A 244 15.67 -40.00 32.14
N ILE A 245 15.01 -40.85 31.35
CA ILE A 245 15.29 -41.04 29.93
C ILE A 245 13.98 -41.07 29.13
N LEU A 246 14.04 -40.72 27.84
CA LEU A 246 12.93 -40.95 26.91
C LEU A 246 12.88 -42.41 26.48
N THR A 247 11.69 -43.01 26.58
CA THR A 247 11.47 -44.42 26.28
C THR A 247 11.17 -44.63 24.80
N ASN A 248 12.01 -45.42 24.13
CA ASN A 248 11.82 -45.83 22.75
C ASN A 248 11.01 -47.15 22.69
N PHE A 249 9.69 -47.08 22.81
CA PHE A 249 8.83 -48.27 22.83
C PHE A 249 8.89 -49.11 21.54
N PRO A 250 9.16 -50.42 21.63
CA PRO A 250 9.09 -51.31 20.46
C PRO A 250 7.65 -51.48 19.98
N LYS A 251 7.46 -51.60 18.66
CA LYS A 251 6.12 -51.87 18.13
C LYS A 251 5.78 -53.36 18.32
N PRO A 252 4.71 -53.68 19.06
CA PRO A 252 4.40 -55.05 19.44
C PRO A 252 3.93 -55.87 18.23
N LYS A 253 4.47 -57.08 18.05
CA LYS A 253 3.95 -58.07 17.09
C LYS A 253 2.99 -59.04 17.81
N CYS A 254 1.68 -58.84 17.66
CA CYS A 254 0.68 -59.76 18.20
C CYS A 254 0.53 -60.97 17.25
N GLN A 255 0.77 -62.19 17.74
CA GLN A 255 0.60 -63.44 16.94
C GLN A 255 -0.81 -64.03 17.02
N SER A 256 -1.66 -63.54 17.94
CA SER A 256 -3.05 -64.01 18.10
C SER A 256 -3.95 -62.85 18.50
N SER A 257 -5.19 -62.85 18.00
CA SER A 257 -6.25 -61.89 18.32
C SER A 257 -6.79 -62.01 19.76
N SER A 258 -6.36 -63.02 20.53
CA SER A 258 -6.98 -63.41 21.80
C SER A 258 -6.14 -63.26 23.07
N ARG A 259 -4.94 -62.64 23.03
CA ARG A 259 -4.16 -62.33 24.25
C ARG A 259 -3.83 -60.85 24.30
N GLU A 260 -4.34 -60.16 25.32
CA GLU A 260 -4.39 -58.70 25.47
C GLU A 260 -3.01 -58.03 25.66
N ILE A 261 -1.98 -58.81 25.98
CA ILE A 261 -0.61 -58.32 26.14
C ILE A 261 0.20 -58.82 24.94
N CYS A 262 0.62 -57.88 24.09
CA CYS A 262 1.48 -58.17 22.95
C CYS A 262 2.96 -57.95 23.30
N ASN A 263 3.86 -58.57 22.53
CA ASN A 263 5.33 -58.48 22.61
C ASN A 263 6.06 -59.29 23.70
N PHE A 264 5.39 -59.74 24.76
CA PHE A 264 6.00 -60.50 25.85
C PHE A 264 5.37 -61.87 26.04
N ARG A 265 6.18 -62.85 26.44
CA ARG A 265 5.71 -64.19 26.82
C ARG A 265 4.92 -64.11 28.12
N GLN A 266 3.81 -64.84 28.19
CA GLN A 266 2.92 -64.83 29.34
C GLN A 266 2.67 -66.23 29.85
N VAL A 267 2.55 -66.32 31.17
CA VAL A 267 2.22 -67.53 31.90
C VAL A 267 1.25 -67.15 33.00
N SER A 268 0.13 -67.86 33.15
CA SER A 268 -0.78 -67.59 34.26
C SER A 268 -0.15 -68.03 35.58
N ILE A 269 -0.35 -67.27 36.66
CA ILE A 269 0.00 -67.69 38.02
C ILE A 269 -0.57 -69.07 38.37
N LYS A 270 -1.77 -69.39 37.85
CA LYS A 270 -2.41 -70.70 38.01
C LYS A 270 -1.56 -71.84 37.44
N ASP A 271 -1.02 -71.63 36.24
CA ASP A 271 -0.20 -72.64 35.56
C ASP A 271 1.13 -72.84 36.28
N VAL A 272 1.73 -71.77 36.82
CA VAL A 272 2.96 -71.86 37.62
C VAL A 272 2.69 -72.66 38.90
N LEU A 273 1.63 -72.34 39.64
CA LEU A 273 1.27 -73.05 40.86
C LEU A 273 0.91 -74.53 40.61
N ALA A 274 0.44 -74.86 39.40
CA ALA A 274 0.12 -76.22 38.98
C ALA A 274 1.30 -76.97 38.31
N ASP A 275 2.52 -76.40 38.27
CA ASP A 275 3.70 -76.96 37.59
C ASP A 275 3.49 -77.28 36.10
N LYS A 276 2.63 -76.51 35.41
CA LYS A 276 2.28 -76.70 33.99
C LYS A 276 3.14 -75.88 33.02
N VAL A 277 4.13 -75.16 33.54
CA VAL A 277 4.90 -74.18 32.77
C VAL A 277 6.18 -74.81 32.26
N PRO A 278 6.43 -74.79 30.94
CA PRO A 278 7.70 -75.27 30.38
C PRO A 278 8.92 -74.54 30.98
N GLU A 279 9.97 -75.30 31.34
CA GLU A 279 11.21 -74.76 31.94
C GLU A 279 11.84 -73.67 31.06
N ASN A 280 11.75 -73.79 29.73
CA ASN A 280 12.30 -72.83 28.78
C ASN A 280 11.66 -71.43 28.86
N LEU A 281 10.50 -71.28 29.51
CA LEU A 281 9.85 -69.99 29.76
C LEU A 281 10.35 -69.30 31.03
N ILE A 282 11.05 -70.01 31.92
CA ILE A 282 11.49 -69.49 33.23
C ILE A 282 13.01 -69.42 33.31
N LYS A 283 13.70 -70.49 32.92
CA LYS A 283 15.15 -70.63 33.03
C LYS A 283 15.88 -69.54 32.26
N ASP A 284 16.92 -68.99 32.89
CA ASP A 284 17.80 -67.97 32.30
C ASP A 284 17.10 -66.67 31.83
N ARG A 285 15.88 -66.41 32.29
CA ARG A 285 15.08 -65.23 31.91
C ARG A 285 14.81 -64.30 33.11
N ILE A 286 14.31 -63.10 32.80
CA ILE A 286 13.74 -62.18 33.76
C ILE A 286 12.26 -62.54 33.92
N ILE A 287 11.84 -62.84 35.13
CA ILE A 287 10.45 -63.20 35.44
C ILE A 287 9.79 -62.01 36.13
N LEU A 288 8.70 -61.52 35.56
CA LEU A 288 7.93 -60.39 36.08
C LEU A 288 6.59 -60.89 36.60
N ILE A 289 6.31 -60.70 37.88
CA ILE A 289 5.06 -61.12 38.51
C ILE A 289 4.26 -59.86 38.78
N GLY A 290 3.07 -59.74 38.19
CA GLY A 290 2.22 -58.57 38.35
C GLY A 290 0.79 -58.79 37.88
N SER A 291 -0.07 -57.83 38.15
CA SER A 291 -1.49 -57.92 37.79
C SER A 291 -1.78 -57.48 36.37
N THR A 292 -2.71 -58.17 35.75
CA THR A 292 -3.37 -57.76 34.50
C THR A 292 -4.88 -57.69 34.66
N ALA A 293 -5.37 -57.83 35.89
CA ALA A 293 -6.78 -57.87 36.24
C ALA A 293 -7.39 -56.46 36.20
N PRO A 294 -8.45 -56.23 35.40
CA PRO A 294 -9.14 -54.93 35.30
C PRO A 294 -9.59 -54.36 36.66
N SER A 295 -9.99 -55.22 37.60
CA SER A 295 -10.46 -54.83 38.93
C SER A 295 -9.42 -54.09 39.77
N LEU A 296 -8.12 -54.25 39.50
CA LEU A 296 -7.04 -53.64 40.29
C LEU A 296 -6.58 -52.27 39.78
N GLN A 297 -7.09 -51.83 38.63
CA GLN A 297 -6.83 -50.50 38.05
C GLN A 297 -5.35 -50.12 37.85
N ASP A 298 -4.46 -51.09 37.70
CA ASP A 298 -3.04 -50.86 37.38
C ASP A 298 -2.81 -50.77 35.86
N PHE A 299 -3.30 -49.69 35.27
CA PHE A 299 -3.29 -49.47 33.82
C PHE A 299 -2.76 -48.09 33.47
N VAL A 300 -1.91 -48.04 32.44
CA VAL A 300 -1.26 -46.81 31.97
C VAL A 300 -1.45 -46.63 30.48
N PHE A 301 -1.42 -45.38 30.01
CA PHE A 301 -1.44 -45.08 28.59
C PHE A 301 -0.01 -44.88 28.08
N ILE A 302 0.32 -45.52 26.96
CA ILE A 302 1.60 -45.36 26.25
C ILE A 302 1.33 -44.84 24.82
N PRO A 303 2.34 -44.51 24.00
CA PRO A 303 2.12 -44.00 22.65
C PRO A 303 1.18 -44.86 21.79
N TYR A 304 1.26 -46.20 21.92
CA TYR A 304 0.41 -47.16 21.22
C TYR A 304 -1.03 -47.24 21.73
N SER A 305 -1.33 -46.70 22.91
CA SER A 305 -2.65 -46.82 23.52
C SER A 305 -3.72 -46.00 22.81
N SER A 306 -3.33 -44.95 22.08
CA SER A 306 -4.28 -44.09 21.35
C SER A 306 -4.55 -44.61 19.94
N SER A 307 -5.79 -44.51 19.47
CA SER A 307 -6.17 -44.74 18.06
C SER A 307 -6.59 -43.43 17.39
N LEU A 308 -6.49 -43.34 16.06
CA LEU A 308 -7.04 -42.21 15.29
C LEU A 308 -8.58 -42.26 15.26
N MET A 309 -9.14 -43.48 15.26
CA MET A 309 -10.57 -43.77 15.38
C MET A 309 -10.72 -44.98 16.32
N GLY A 310 -11.38 -44.79 17.46
CA GLY A 310 -11.60 -45.85 18.46
C GLY A 310 -11.20 -45.44 19.88
N THR A 311 -11.50 -46.31 20.84
CA THR A 311 -11.19 -46.09 22.25
C THR A 311 -9.72 -46.32 22.55
N ALA A 312 -9.15 -45.50 23.44
CA ALA A 312 -7.78 -45.70 23.90
C ALA A 312 -7.69 -47.00 24.71
N LYS A 313 -6.72 -47.87 24.39
CA LYS A 313 -6.47 -49.14 25.08
C LYS A 313 -5.25 -48.99 25.98
N PRO A 314 -5.41 -48.91 27.31
CA PRO A 314 -4.26 -48.84 28.20
C PRO A 314 -3.52 -50.19 28.25
N VAL A 315 -2.30 -50.17 28.76
CA VAL A 315 -1.49 -51.37 29.03
C VAL A 315 -1.37 -51.58 30.54
N PRO A 316 -1.31 -52.84 31.02
CA PRO A 316 -1.06 -53.12 32.44
C PRO A 316 0.28 -52.52 32.92
N GLY A 317 0.36 -52.10 34.18
CA GLY A 317 1.57 -51.55 34.80
C GLY A 317 2.78 -52.48 34.70
N ILE A 318 2.57 -53.79 34.94
CA ILE A 318 3.62 -54.81 34.77
C ILE A 318 4.16 -54.88 33.33
N GLN A 319 3.32 -54.60 32.33
CA GLN A 319 3.75 -54.57 30.93
C GLN A 319 4.58 -53.31 30.65
N LEU A 320 4.27 -52.16 31.27
CA LEU A 320 5.11 -50.97 31.20
C LEU A 320 6.51 -51.26 31.75
N GLN A 321 6.61 -51.91 32.92
CA GLN A 321 7.89 -52.31 33.50
C GLN A 321 8.67 -53.26 32.58
N ALA A 322 7.98 -54.20 31.92
CA ALA A 322 8.59 -55.08 30.92
C ALA A 322 9.19 -54.29 29.73
N TYR A 323 8.51 -53.23 29.26
CA TYR A 323 9.06 -52.36 28.22
C TYR A 323 10.32 -51.61 28.68
N PHE A 324 10.32 -51.06 29.90
CA PHE A 324 11.51 -50.38 30.44
C PHE A 324 12.70 -51.34 30.57
N ILE A 325 12.48 -52.55 31.08
CA ILE A 325 13.54 -53.56 31.20
C ILE A 325 14.03 -53.98 29.80
N SER A 326 13.12 -54.23 28.86
CA SER A 326 13.47 -54.61 27.49
C SER A 326 14.30 -53.52 26.79
N GLU A 327 13.98 -52.25 26.99
CA GLU A 327 14.77 -51.13 26.48
C GLU A 327 16.20 -51.15 27.03
N LEU A 328 16.35 -51.25 28.36
CA LEU A 328 17.66 -51.27 29.02
C LEU A 328 18.54 -52.43 28.53
N ILE A 329 18.01 -53.65 28.50
CA ILE A 329 18.79 -54.84 28.10
C ILE A 329 19.08 -54.85 26.60
N SER A 330 18.13 -54.43 25.75
CA SER A 330 18.32 -54.40 24.29
C SER A 330 19.31 -53.32 23.88
N ALA A 331 19.25 -52.15 24.51
CA ALA A 331 20.22 -51.09 24.28
C ALA A 331 21.62 -51.54 24.73
N ALA A 332 21.74 -52.15 25.92
CA ALA A 332 23.02 -52.58 26.46
C ALA A 332 23.68 -53.73 25.68
N LEU A 333 22.91 -54.75 25.28
CA LEU A 333 23.41 -55.96 24.61
C LEU A 333 23.43 -55.84 23.09
N ASP A 334 22.31 -55.43 22.51
CA ASP A 334 22.07 -55.48 21.07
C ASP A 334 22.43 -54.15 20.39
N GLY A 335 22.57 -53.07 21.16
CA GLY A 335 22.81 -51.73 20.63
C GLY A 335 21.55 -51.10 20.04
N ARG A 336 20.36 -51.50 20.52
CA ARG A 336 19.08 -50.89 20.10
C ARG A 336 19.13 -49.37 20.35
N PRO A 337 18.81 -48.53 19.35
CA PRO A 337 18.93 -47.08 19.48
C PRO A 337 17.98 -46.55 20.56
N LEU A 338 18.50 -45.66 21.41
CA LEU A 338 17.71 -44.88 22.36
C LEU A 338 17.13 -43.65 21.64
N LEU A 339 16.02 -43.13 22.15
CA LEU A 339 15.46 -41.90 21.61
C LEU A 339 16.32 -40.71 22.04
N LYS A 340 16.87 -40.01 21.06
CA LYS A 340 17.66 -38.79 21.18
C LYS A 340 16.92 -37.63 20.55
N PHE A 341 17.32 -36.43 20.91
CA PHE A 341 16.79 -35.17 20.41
C PHE A 341 17.96 -34.25 20.05
N TRP A 342 17.66 -33.15 19.39
CA TRP A 342 18.63 -32.12 19.08
C TRP A 342 18.77 -31.12 20.23
N SER A 343 19.87 -30.38 20.23
CA SER A 343 19.97 -29.21 21.10
C SER A 343 19.05 -28.10 20.61
N ASP A 344 18.61 -27.24 21.52
CA ASP A 344 17.73 -26.09 21.23
C ASP A 344 18.20 -25.27 20.03
N LEU A 345 19.52 -25.04 19.90
CA LEU A 345 20.09 -24.29 18.78
C LEU A 345 19.84 -24.98 17.43
N MET A 346 20.01 -26.30 17.36
CA MET A 346 19.77 -27.06 16.13
C MET A 346 18.29 -27.08 15.78
N GLU A 347 17.40 -27.15 16.78
CA GLU A 347 15.96 -27.06 16.55
C GLU A 347 15.54 -25.68 16.04
N TYR A 348 16.09 -24.59 16.59
CA TYR A 348 15.79 -23.24 16.12
C TYR A 348 16.32 -23.00 14.70
N LEU A 349 17.52 -23.52 14.38
CA LEU A 349 18.05 -23.50 13.02
C LEU A 349 17.16 -24.30 12.05
N TRP A 350 16.65 -25.45 12.48
CA TRP A 350 15.75 -26.28 11.69
C TRP A 350 14.44 -25.56 11.37
N ILE A 351 13.81 -24.91 12.36
CA ILE A 351 12.61 -24.07 12.17
C ILE A 351 12.91 -22.92 11.20
N PHE A 352 14.06 -22.26 11.34
CA PHE A 352 14.46 -21.18 10.44
C PHE A 352 14.66 -21.66 8.99
N ILE A 353 15.33 -22.80 8.79
CA ILE A 353 15.55 -23.38 7.45
C ILE A 353 14.21 -23.63 6.76
N TRP A 354 13.24 -24.22 7.45
CA TRP A 354 11.92 -24.48 6.87
C TRP A 354 11.10 -23.21 6.64
N SER A 355 11.21 -22.22 7.52
CA SER A 355 10.66 -20.87 7.28
C SER A 355 11.24 -20.23 6.01
N TYR A 356 12.55 -20.34 5.82
CA TYR A 356 13.25 -19.79 4.66
C TYR A 356 12.89 -20.52 3.36
N LEU A 357 12.87 -21.86 3.38
CA LEU A 357 12.44 -22.66 2.24
C LEU A 357 10.99 -22.33 1.83
N GLY A 358 10.09 -22.10 2.79
CA GLY A 358 8.71 -21.67 2.51
C GLY A 358 8.63 -20.33 1.78
N ALA A 359 9.47 -19.37 2.20
CA ALA A 359 9.51 -18.05 1.57
C ALA A 359 10.08 -18.12 0.13
N VAL A 360 11.24 -18.78 -0.03
CA VAL A 360 12.01 -18.82 -1.28
C VAL A 360 11.29 -19.61 -2.36
N THR A 361 10.73 -20.78 -2.02
CA THR A 361 9.98 -21.62 -2.98
C THR A 361 8.81 -20.84 -3.57
N THR A 362 8.04 -20.17 -2.72
CA THR A 362 6.90 -19.34 -3.13
C THR A 362 7.35 -18.14 -3.98
N TRP A 363 8.43 -17.46 -3.59
CA TRP A 363 8.96 -16.31 -4.33
C TRP A 363 9.50 -16.67 -5.72
N ARG A 364 10.18 -17.82 -5.87
CA ARG A 364 10.74 -18.25 -7.15
C ARG A 364 9.67 -18.69 -8.14
N ILE A 365 8.62 -19.36 -7.67
CA ILE A 365 7.58 -19.92 -8.55
C ILE A 365 6.63 -18.83 -9.08
N ARG A 366 6.32 -17.80 -8.27
CA ARG A 366 5.41 -16.67 -8.61
C ARG A 366 4.02 -17.05 -9.15
N HIS A 367 3.62 -18.31 -9.02
CA HIS A 367 2.33 -18.84 -9.45
C HIS A 367 1.65 -19.61 -8.32
N ALA A 368 0.48 -19.16 -7.87
CA ALA A 368 -0.20 -19.69 -6.69
C ALA A 368 -0.46 -21.21 -6.74
N THR A 369 -0.92 -21.74 -7.88
CA THR A 369 -1.24 -23.18 -8.03
C THR A 369 -0.01 -24.07 -8.00
N ARG A 370 1.07 -23.67 -8.66
CA ARG A 370 2.35 -24.39 -8.64
C ARG A 370 3.01 -24.30 -7.26
N SER A 371 2.92 -23.15 -6.59
CA SER A 371 3.39 -22.98 -5.21
C SER A 371 2.65 -23.91 -4.26
N LEU A 372 1.32 -24.05 -4.38
CA LEU A 372 0.53 -24.96 -3.56
C LEU A 372 0.99 -26.42 -3.70
N LEU A 373 1.23 -26.88 -4.93
CA LEU A 373 1.74 -28.23 -5.17
C LEU A 373 3.13 -28.44 -4.55
N CYS A 374 4.05 -27.48 -4.73
CA CYS A 374 5.38 -27.55 -4.12
C CYS A 374 5.33 -27.54 -2.59
N ILE A 375 4.39 -26.80 -1.99
CA ILE A 375 4.15 -26.79 -0.54
C ILE A 375 3.73 -28.18 -0.06
N LEU A 376 2.75 -28.82 -0.72
CA LEU A 376 2.30 -30.17 -0.37
C LEU A 376 3.42 -31.20 -0.47
N VAL A 377 4.21 -31.16 -1.54
CA VAL A 377 5.38 -32.04 -1.72
C VAL A 377 6.42 -31.80 -0.61
N SER A 378 6.70 -30.55 -0.27
CA SER A 378 7.68 -30.21 0.77
C SER A 378 7.23 -30.68 2.16
N CYS A 379 5.94 -30.51 2.49
CA CYS A 379 5.36 -31.03 3.73
C CYS A 379 5.45 -32.57 3.82
N PHE A 380 5.20 -33.26 2.70
CA PHE A 380 5.36 -34.71 2.61
C PHE A 380 6.82 -35.14 2.82
N VAL A 381 7.77 -34.49 2.15
CA VAL A 381 9.21 -34.76 2.30
C VAL A 381 9.68 -34.50 3.73
N LEU A 382 9.24 -33.41 4.36
CA LEU A 382 9.56 -33.10 5.75
C LEU A 382 9.05 -34.20 6.69
N THR A 383 7.79 -34.60 6.55
CA THR A 383 7.18 -35.67 7.36
C THR A 383 7.91 -37.00 7.19
N LEU A 384 8.30 -37.33 5.96
CA LEU A 384 9.04 -38.54 5.67
C LEU A 384 10.46 -38.49 6.27
N THR A 385 11.11 -37.33 6.22
CA THR A 385 12.45 -37.11 6.79
C THR A 385 12.44 -37.27 8.30
N THR A 386 11.47 -36.67 9.00
CA THR A 386 11.33 -36.83 10.46
C THR A 386 10.96 -38.26 10.85
N TYR A 387 10.14 -38.95 10.05
CA TYR A 387 9.82 -40.36 10.26
C TYR A 387 11.06 -41.27 10.15
N PHE A 388 11.89 -41.09 9.11
CA PHE A 388 13.12 -41.87 8.98
C PHE A 388 14.12 -41.56 10.09
N ALA A 389 14.30 -40.29 10.47
CA ALA A 389 15.14 -39.92 11.61
C ALA A 389 14.68 -40.62 12.91
N PHE A 390 13.37 -40.66 13.14
CA PHE A 390 12.78 -41.35 14.29
C PHE A 390 13.06 -42.86 14.30
N LEU A 391 13.07 -43.53 13.15
CA LEU A 391 13.42 -44.95 13.06
C LEU A 391 14.86 -45.24 13.50
N TYR A 392 15.78 -44.27 13.33
CA TYR A 392 17.15 -44.34 13.83
C TYR A 392 17.30 -43.85 15.28
N GLY A 393 16.19 -43.55 15.96
CA GLY A 393 16.19 -43.06 17.34
C GLY A 393 16.46 -41.56 17.47
N LEU A 394 16.27 -40.76 16.41
CA LEU A 394 16.37 -39.30 16.49
C LEU A 394 14.98 -38.66 16.34
N TRP A 395 14.47 -38.07 17.42
CA TRP A 395 13.24 -37.30 17.41
C TRP A 395 13.53 -35.84 17.04
N ILE A 396 13.00 -35.41 15.89
CA ILE A 396 13.12 -34.04 15.37
C ILE A 396 11.73 -33.39 15.38
N PRO A 397 11.59 -32.12 15.81
CA PRO A 397 10.31 -31.40 15.79
C PRO A 397 9.73 -31.29 14.37
N LEU A 398 8.51 -31.82 14.20
CA LEU A 398 7.80 -31.82 12.92
C LEU A 398 6.86 -30.61 12.78
N LEU A 399 6.11 -30.29 13.83
CA LEU A 399 5.02 -29.32 13.81
C LEU A 399 5.53 -27.88 13.72
N PRO A 400 6.50 -27.40 14.53
CA PRO A 400 7.12 -26.09 14.34
C PRO A 400 7.68 -25.91 12.92
N SER A 401 8.25 -26.97 12.35
CA SER A 401 8.81 -26.97 10.99
C SER A 401 7.72 -26.84 9.91
N LEU A 402 6.62 -27.59 10.05
CA LEU A 402 5.46 -27.46 9.15
C LEU A 402 4.76 -26.09 9.29
N PHE A 403 4.58 -25.59 10.52
CA PHE A 403 3.97 -24.29 10.77
C PHE A 403 4.82 -23.14 10.24
N SER A 404 6.14 -23.19 10.43
CA SER A 404 7.04 -22.16 9.92
C SER A 404 7.07 -22.15 8.39
N PHE A 405 7.18 -23.32 7.76
CA PHE A 405 7.12 -23.45 6.30
C PHE A 405 5.77 -22.94 5.74
N GLY A 406 4.66 -23.44 6.26
CA GLY A 406 3.31 -23.10 5.80
C GLY A 406 2.97 -21.62 6.02
N SER A 407 3.26 -21.05 7.19
CA SER A 407 2.97 -19.65 7.50
C SER A 407 3.79 -18.69 6.62
N SER A 408 5.08 -19.01 6.41
CA SER A 408 5.95 -18.25 5.53
C SER A 408 5.47 -18.27 4.07
N ALA A 409 5.07 -19.45 3.60
CA ALA A 409 4.52 -19.62 2.25
C ALA A 409 3.19 -18.88 2.06
N ILE A 410 2.24 -19.02 2.98
CA ILE A 410 0.93 -18.31 2.94
C ILE A 410 1.13 -16.79 2.94
N TRP A 411 2.01 -16.28 3.79
CA TRP A 411 2.34 -14.85 3.83
C TRP A 411 2.89 -14.36 2.50
N MET A 412 3.82 -15.11 1.90
CA MET A 412 4.40 -14.77 0.60
C MET A 412 3.39 -14.83 -0.54
N ILE A 413 2.50 -15.83 -0.56
CA ILE A 413 1.41 -15.91 -1.56
C ILE A 413 0.52 -14.67 -1.46
N SER A 414 0.08 -14.33 -0.25
CA SER A 414 -0.76 -13.14 0.00
C SER A 414 -0.06 -11.86 -0.45
N HIS A 415 1.23 -11.71 -0.11
CA HIS A 415 2.03 -10.55 -0.51
C HIS A 415 2.19 -10.43 -2.03
N ILE A 416 2.47 -11.54 -2.74
CA ILE A 416 2.57 -11.56 -4.20
C ILE A 416 1.22 -11.20 -4.84
N ALA A 417 0.12 -11.78 -4.33
CA ALA A 417 -1.23 -11.48 -4.82
C ALA A 417 -1.58 -10.00 -4.66
N HIS A 418 -1.25 -9.41 -3.50
CA HIS A 418 -1.47 -7.98 -3.25
C HIS A 418 -0.68 -7.09 -4.21
N ILE A 419 0.61 -7.40 -4.46
CA ILE A 419 1.42 -6.66 -5.44
C ILE A 419 0.85 -6.77 -6.85
N GLN A 420 0.36 -7.96 -7.24
CA GLN A 420 -0.27 -8.17 -8.55
C GLN A 420 -1.55 -7.33 -8.70
N GLU A 421 -2.36 -7.26 -7.65
CA GLU A 421 -3.58 -6.46 -7.63
C GLU A 421 -3.30 -4.95 -7.68
N GLU A 422 -2.32 -4.46 -6.90
CA GLU A 422 -1.89 -3.07 -6.96
C GLU A 422 -1.36 -2.70 -8.35
N TRP A 423 -0.57 -3.58 -8.97
CA TRP A 423 -0.05 -3.36 -10.32
C TRP A 423 -1.18 -3.32 -11.37
N LYS A 424 -2.16 -4.24 -11.26
CA LYS A 424 -3.34 -4.24 -12.13
C LYS A 424 -4.15 -2.95 -11.96
N ARG A 425 -4.43 -2.55 -10.71
CA ARG A 425 -5.18 -1.32 -10.39
C ARG A 425 -4.47 -0.06 -10.89
N SER A 426 -3.14 0.01 -10.76
CA SER A 426 -2.34 1.12 -11.28
C SER A 426 -2.39 1.19 -12.81
N LYS A 427 -2.29 0.04 -13.50
CA LYS A 427 -2.39 -0.04 -14.95
C LYS A 427 -3.78 0.37 -15.46
N GLU A 428 -4.85 -0.12 -14.82
CA GLU A 428 -6.22 0.26 -15.16
C GLU A 428 -6.47 1.75 -14.91
N PHE A 429 -6.01 2.29 -13.78
CA PHE A 429 -6.11 3.71 -13.47
C PHE A 429 -5.45 4.58 -14.55
N LEU A 430 -4.20 4.28 -14.94
CA LEU A 430 -3.50 5.03 -15.98
C LEU A 430 -4.21 4.93 -17.34
N HIS A 431 -4.73 3.75 -17.69
CA HIS A 431 -5.51 3.56 -18.90
C HIS A 431 -6.78 4.42 -18.92
N HIS A 432 -7.52 4.47 -17.80
CA HIS A 432 -8.70 5.32 -17.67
C HIS A 432 -8.39 6.81 -17.70
N VAL A 433 -7.34 7.26 -16.99
CA VAL A 433 -6.91 8.66 -17.01
C VAL A 433 -6.58 9.11 -18.43
N ILE A 434 -5.78 8.33 -19.16
CA ILE A 434 -5.38 8.66 -20.53
C ILE A 434 -6.59 8.69 -21.49
N ASN A 435 -7.56 7.78 -21.34
CA ASN A 435 -8.76 7.72 -22.18
C ASN A 435 -9.83 8.78 -21.85
N THR A 436 -9.78 9.39 -20.66
CA THR A 436 -10.69 10.49 -20.27
C THR A 436 -10.26 11.82 -20.88
N ILE A 437 -8.99 11.97 -21.25
CA ILE A 437 -8.48 13.17 -21.90
C ILE A 437 -9.06 13.26 -23.32
N PRO A 438 -9.77 14.35 -23.67
CA PRO A 438 -10.43 14.48 -24.97
C PRO A 438 -9.45 14.71 -26.12
N ASP A 439 -8.27 15.28 -25.85
CA ASP A 439 -7.22 15.47 -26.84
C ASP A 439 -6.63 14.10 -27.24
N PRO A 440 -6.43 13.82 -28.54
CA PRO A 440 -5.68 12.65 -28.99
C PRO A 440 -4.28 12.57 -28.38
N ILE A 441 -3.96 11.44 -27.76
CA ILE A 441 -2.65 11.17 -27.17
C ILE A 441 -2.07 9.90 -27.79
N PHE A 442 -0.80 9.99 -28.18
CA PHE A 442 0.00 8.85 -28.61
C PHE A 442 1.33 8.79 -27.89
N VAL A 443 1.86 7.58 -27.75
CA VAL A 443 3.21 7.32 -27.26
C VAL A 443 3.94 6.44 -28.27
N LYS A 444 5.15 6.83 -28.66
CA LYS A 444 6.01 6.07 -29.59
C LYS A 444 7.31 5.62 -28.92
N ASN A 445 7.83 4.47 -29.33
CA ASN A 445 9.19 4.03 -28.99
C ASN A 445 10.26 4.71 -29.88
N GLU A 446 11.54 4.41 -29.66
CA GLU A 446 12.65 4.92 -30.48
C GLU A 446 12.59 4.49 -31.95
N GLN A 447 11.86 3.41 -32.26
CA GLN A 447 11.60 2.95 -33.63
C GLN A 447 10.40 3.69 -34.27
N HIS A 448 9.83 4.68 -33.57
CA HIS A 448 8.64 5.44 -33.94
C HIS A 448 7.40 4.58 -34.17
N GLN A 449 7.28 3.49 -33.42
CA GLN A 449 6.09 2.65 -33.40
C GLN A 449 5.21 3.05 -32.22
N TRP A 450 3.89 3.09 -32.41
CA TRP A 450 2.95 3.40 -31.34
C TRP A 450 2.91 2.30 -30.29
N ILE A 451 3.18 2.64 -29.03
CA ILE A 451 3.16 1.72 -27.88
C ILE A 451 1.96 1.95 -26.95
N VAL A 452 1.44 3.18 -26.88
CA VAL A 452 0.24 3.54 -26.12
C VAL A 452 -0.55 4.58 -26.90
N LEU A 453 -1.86 4.40 -27.00
CA LEU A 453 -2.80 5.31 -27.66
C LEU A 453 -4.04 5.47 -26.78
N ASN A 454 -4.59 6.67 -26.70
CA ASN A 454 -5.89 6.87 -26.07
C ASN A 454 -7.04 6.66 -27.05
N GLU A 455 -8.27 6.53 -26.54
CA GLU A 455 -9.45 6.41 -27.39
C GLU A 455 -9.69 7.61 -28.30
N ALA A 456 -9.38 8.83 -27.83
CA ALA A 456 -9.53 10.03 -28.64
C ALA A 456 -8.66 9.96 -29.90
N TYR A 457 -7.42 9.47 -29.81
CA TYR A 457 -6.55 9.26 -30.94
C TYR A 457 -7.10 8.25 -31.94
N CYS A 458 -7.59 7.11 -31.45
CA CYS A 458 -8.16 6.08 -32.33
C CYS A 458 -9.40 6.62 -33.07
N ARG A 459 -10.28 7.36 -32.38
CA ARG A 459 -11.45 8.00 -32.99
C ARG A 459 -11.07 9.08 -34.00
N PHE A 460 -10.02 9.85 -33.71
CA PHE A 460 -9.59 10.98 -34.53
C PHE A 460 -8.91 10.55 -35.83
N ILE A 461 -8.07 9.51 -35.77
CA ILE A 461 -7.44 8.93 -36.96
C ILE A 461 -8.43 8.04 -37.74
N GLY A 462 -9.38 7.40 -37.06
CA GLY A 462 -10.43 6.56 -37.68
C GLY A 462 -10.11 5.06 -37.72
N TYR A 463 -9.06 4.61 -37.03
CA TYR A 463 -8.72 3.18 -36.92
C TYR A 463 -8.80 2.68 -35.47
N PRO A 464 -9.25 1.43 -35.24
CA PRO A 464 -9.25 0.83 -33.92
C PRO A 464 -7.83 0.62 -33.40
N ASN A 465 -7.64 0.81 -32.09
CA ASN A 465 -6.37 0.66 -31.37
C ASN A 465 -5.57 -0.60 -31.74
N LYS A 466 -6.25 -1.75 -31.92
CA LYS A 466 -5.64 -3.06 -32.27
C LYS A 466 -4.90 -3.05 -33.62
N LEU A 467 -5.28 -2.18 -34.55
CA LEU A 467 -4.60 -2.05 -35.84
C LEU A 467 -3.41 -1.09 -35.79
N LEU A 468 -3.45 -0.13 -34.86
CA LEU A 468 -2.45 0.93 -34.76
C LEU A 468 -1.27 0.55 -33.85
N ILE A 469 -1.46 -0.20 -32.76
CA ILE A 469 -0.35 -0.53 -31.86
C ILE A 469 0.76 -1.31 -32.60
N GLU A 470 2.02 -1.00 -32.26
CA GLU A 470 3.25 -1.54 -32.87
C GLU A 470 3.44 -1.20 -34.36
N LYS A 471 2.63 -0.29 -34.92
CA LYS A 471 2.76 0.24 -36.28
C LYS A 471 3.34 1.64 -36.29
N SER A 472 3.73 2.10 -37.48
CA SER A 472 4.32 3.41 -37.72
C SER A 472 3.39 4.33 -38.50
N ASP A 473 3.69 5.62 -38.54
CA ASP A 473 2.89 6.61 -39.31
C ASP A 473 2.80 6.26 -40.80
N TYR A 474 3.85 5.67 -41.38
CA TYR A 474 3.91 5.30 -42.79
C TYR A 474 2.89 4.22 -43.19
N ASP A 475 2.37 3.47 -42.22
CA ASP A 475 1.39 2.41 -42.48
C ASP A 475 -0.03 2.96 -42.69
N PHE A 476 -0.31 4.20 -42.25
CA PHE A 476 -1.67 4.75 -42.20
C PHE A 476 -1.82 6.15 -42.80
N PHE A 477 -0.74 6.93 -42.91
CA PHE A 477 -0.78 8.28 -43.48
C PHE A 477 -0.12 8.35 -44.86
N PRO A 478 -0.55 9.27 -45.73
CA PRO A 478 0.16 9.58 -46.97
C PRO A 478 1.64 9.90 -46.71
N LYS A 479 2.52 9.48 -47.62
CA LYS A 479 3.97 9.59 -47.45
C LYS A 479 4.44 10.99 -47.05
N HIS A 480 3.87 12.03 -47.65
CA HIS A 480 4.25 13.42 -47.37
C HIS A 480 3.88 13.85 -45.94
N GLU A 481 2.72 13.43 -45.42
CA GLU A 481 2.30 13.68 -44.03
C GLU A 481 3.18 12.88 -43.05
N ALA A 482 3.38 11.58 -43.33
CA ALA A 482 4.23 10.71 -42.51
C ALA A 482 5.69 11.20 -42.44
N ASP A 483 6.24 11.73 -43.53
CA ASP A 483 7.58 12.31 -43.58
C ASP A 483 7.69 13.55 -42.66
N VAL A 484 6.66 14.40 -42.61
CA VAL A 484 6.61 15.55 -41.70
C VAL A 484 6.59 15.06 -40.24
N PHE A 485 5.71 14.10 -39.91
CA PHE A 485 5.64 13.56 -38.54
C PHE A 485 6.96 12.92 -38.11
N ARG A 486 7.60 12.17 -39.01
CA ARG A 486 8.92 11.57 -38.77
C ARG A 486 9.98 12.62 -38.47
N GLN A 487 10.05 13.69 -39.27
CA GLN A 487 11.01 14.76 -39.07
C GLN A 487 10.80 15.49 -37.75
N GLN A 488 9.55 15.74 -37.35
CA GLN A 488 9.24 16.36 -36.06
C GLN A 488 9.58 15.44 -34.88
N ASP A 489 9.29 14.15 -34.98
CA ASP A 489 9.66 13.16 -33.97
C ASP A 489 11.20 13.07 -33.83
N ASP A 490 11.93 12.96 -34.95
CA ASP A 490 13.40 12.96 -34.99
C ASP A 490 14.00 14.20 -34.33
N LEU A 491 13.40 15.37 -34.55
CA LEU A 491 13.86 16.63 -33.97
C LEU A 491 13.74 16.59 -32.44
N VAL A 492 12.67 16.02 -31.89
CA VAL A 492 12.49 15.84 -30.44
C VAL A 492 13.51 14.86 -29.88
N PHE A 493 13.73 13.72 -30.57
CA PHE A 493 14.75 12.74 -30.17
C PHE A 493 16.17 13.33 -30.20
N ARG A 494 16.50 14.16 -31.19
CA ARG A 494 17.84 14.77 -31.33
C ARG A 494 18.07 15.95 -30.38
N THR A 495 17.06 16.78 -30.14
CA THR A 495 17.21 18.01 -29.35
C THR A 495 16.90 17.81 -27.87
N GLU A 496 16.23 16.72 -27.51
CA GLU A 496 15.69 16.41 -26.18
C GLU A 496 14.78 17.51 -25.60
N LYS A 497 14.30 18.42 -26.45
CA LYS A 497 13.42 19.53 -26.07
C LYS A 497 12.02 19.29 -26.61
N PRO A 498 10.96 19.65 -25.85
CA PRO A 498 9.60 19.60 -26.36
C PRO A 498 9.46 20.45 -27.62
N GLN A 499 8.78 19.90 -28.64
CA GLN A 499 8.47 20.59 -29.90
C GLN A 499 6.96 20.71 -30.05
N GLU A 500 6.50 21.83 -30.61
CA GLU A 500 5.10 22.06 -30.94
C GLU A 500 5.04 22.58 -32.37
N HIS A 501 4.23 21.93 -33.21
CA HIS A 501 4.16 22.22 -34.64
C HIS A 501 2.70 22.16 -35.11
N GLU A 502 2.31 23.09 -35.98
CA GLU A 502 1.02 23.08 -36.68
C GLU A 502 1.17 22.38 -38.03
N GLU A 503 0.51 21.25 -38.18
CA GLU A 503 0.62 20.37 -39.34
C GLU A 503 -0.77 19.96 -39.83
N GLU A 504 -0.85 19.51 -41.07
CA GLU A 504 -2.07 18.96 -41.65
C GLU A 504 -1.99 17.45 -41.64
N PHE A 505 -3.12 16.79 -41.39
CA PHE A 505 -3.22 15.36 -41.61
C PHE A 505 -4.60 14.98 -42.14
N THR A 506 -4.64 13.86 -42.85
CA THR A 506 -5.87 13.32 -43.41
C THR A 506 -6.26 12.05 -42.65
N ASN A 507 -7.48 12.01 -42.12
CA ASN A 507 -7.99 10.84 -41.39
C ASN A 507 -8.46 9.73 -42.35
N ALA A 508 -8.83 8.56 -41.80
CA ALA A 508 -9.30 7.41 -42.58
C ALA A 508 -10.54 7.69 -43.43
N ASP A 509 -11.37 8.66 -43.04
CA ASP A 509 -12.57 9.10 -43.77
C ASP A 509 -12.24 10.08 -44.91
N GLY A 510 -10.97 10.43 -45.10
CA GLY A 510 -10.51 11.36 -46.14
C GLY A 510 -10.71 12.84 -45.78
N GLN A 511 -11.01 13.17 -44.52
CA GLN A 511 -11.12 14.54 -44.05
C GLN A 511 -9.76 15.05 -43.59
N THR A 512 -9.34 16.19 -44.15
CA THR A 512 -8.11 16.88 -43.75
C THR A 512 -8.39 17.81 -42.57
N HIS A 513 -7.57 17.69 -41.53
CA HIS A 513 -7.65 18.50 -40.31
C HIS A 513 -6.36 19.30 -40.13
N GLN A 514 -6.50 20.52 -39.63
CA GLN A 514 -5.38 21.33 -39.15
C GLN A 514 -5.13 20.99 -37.69
N ILE A 515 -3.95 20.51 -37.36
CA ILE A 515 -3.63 20.06 -36.01
C ILE A 515 -2.40 20.77 -35.45
N ALA A 516 -2.43 21.05 -34.15
CA ALA A 516 -1.25 21.43 -33.38
C ALA A 516 -0.81 20.22 -32.55
N THR A 517 0.35 19.67 -32.85
CA THR A 517 0.90 18.51 -32.13
C THR A 517 2.06 18.94 -31.25
N LYS A 518 1.92 18.72 -29.94
CA LYS A 518 2.98 18.90 -28.97
C LYS A 518 3.62 17.57 -28.61
N ARG A 519 4.93 17.47 -28.81
CA ARG A 519 5.73 16.25 -28.60
C ARG A 519 6.74 16.48 -27.50
N SER A 520 6.91 15.48 -26.64
CA SER A 520 7.88 15.53 -25.54
C SER A 520 8.57 14.19 -25.36
N LEU A 521 9.88 14.23 -25.11
CA LEU A 521 10.69 13.05 -24.87
C LEU A 521 10.70 12.71 -23.38
N HIS A 522 10.48 11.43 -23.07
CA HIS A 522 10.51 10.91 -21.70
C HIS A 522 11.38 9.65 -21.65
N LYS A 523 11.85 9.32 -20.46
CA LYS A 523 12.72 8.17 -20.20
C LYS A 523 12.09 7.30 -19.14
N ASP A 524 12.01 5.99 -19.40
CA ASP A 524 11.51 5.05 -18.40
C ASP A 524 12.57 4.73 -17.33
N SER A 525 12.19 3.94 -16.33
CA SER A 525 13.11 3.52 -15.26
C SER A 525 14.21 2.53 -15.69
N ALA A 526 14.07 1.91 -16.87
CA ALA A 526 15.07 1.04 -17.49
C ALA A 526 16.04 1.83 -18.40
N GLY A 527 15.70 3.08 -18.70
CA GLY A 527 16.50 4.01 -19.48
C GLY A 527 16.13 4.08 -20.97
N ASN A 528 15.02 3.45 -21.39
CA ASN A 528 14.53 3.55 -22.76
C ASN A 528 13.82 4.89 -22.96
N PHE A 529 14.05 5.54 -24.10
CA PHE A 529 13.34 6.76 -24.46
C PHE A 529 12.00 6.43 -25.12
N PHE A 530 10.99 7.24 -24.80
CA PHE A 530 9.69 7.20 -25.47
C PHE A 530 9.17 8.62 -25.68
N LEU A 531 8.51 8.83 -26.80
CA LEU A 531 7.96 10.13 -27.19
C LEU A 531 6.47 10.14 -26.87
N VAL A 532 6.00 11.16 -26.16
CA VAL A 532 4.58 11.40 -25.88
C VAL A 532 4.13 12.59 -26.71
N GLY A 533 3.13 12.38 -27.57
CA GLY A 533 2.49 13.38 -28.40
C GLY A 533 1.05 13.66 -27.98
N VAL A 534 0.67 14.93 -27.92
CA VAL A 534 -0.70 15.39 -27.71
C VAL A 534 -1.10 16.23 -28.91
N ILE A 535 -2.23 15.90 -29.53
CA ILE A 535 -2.74 16.57 -30.72
C ILE A 535 -3.94 17.43 -30.33
N ARG A 536 -4.01 18.65 -30.84
CA ARG A 536 -5.20 19.50 -30.79
C ARG A 536 -5.67 19.80 -32.19
N ASP A 537 -6.94 19.55 -32.45
CA ASP A 537 -7.60 20.02 -33.67
C ASP A 537 -7.81 21.54 -33.58
N ILE A 538 -7.17 22.26 -34.49
CA ILE A 538 -7.23 23.73 -34.61
C ILE A 538 -7.96 24.17 -35.88
N THR A 539 -8.62 23.25 -36.60
CA THR A 539 -9.32 23.53 -37.87
C THR A 539 -10.35 24.63 -37.71
N GLN A 540 -11.25 24.51 -36.73
CA GLN A 540 -12.28 25.52 -36.44
C GLN A 540 -11.66 26.86 -36.02
N ARG A 541 -10.59 26.81 -35.21
CA ARG A 541 -9.90 28.02 -34.76
C ARG A 541 -9.28 28.77 -35.95
N LYS A 542 -8.61 28.08 -36.87
CA LYS A 542 -8.02 28.68 -38.07
C LYS A 542 -9.09 29.30 -38.98
N LEU A 543 -10.22 28.60 -39.17
CA LEU A 543 -11.36 29.12 -39.94
C LEU A 543 -11.95 30.38 -39.30
N MET A 544 -12.12 30.40 -37.97
CA MET A 544 -12.59 31.59 -37.24
C MET A 544 -11.59 32.74 -37.32
N GLU A 545 -10.29 32.48 -37.20
CA GLU A 545 -9.24 33.50 -37.34
C GLU A 545 -9.26 34.15 -38.74
N GLU A 546 -9.44 33.36 -39.80
CA GLU A 546 -9.62 33.89 -41.15
C GLU A 546 -10.91 34.70 -41.31
N GLN A 547 -12.02 34.21 -40.77
CA GLN A 547 -13.30 34.92 -40.81
C GLN A 547 -13.22 36.25 -40.06
N LEU A 548 -12.59 36.27 -38.88
CA LEU A 548 -12.39 37.46 -38.07
C LEU A 548 -11.56 38.52 -38.84
N LYS A 549 -10.51 38.09 -39.54
CA LYS A 549 -9.70 38.99 -40.39
C LYS A 549 -10.52 39.64 -41.49
N ARG A 550 -11.42 38.89 -42.14
CA ARG A 550 -12.32 39.42 -43.18
C ARG A 550 -13.32 40.44 -42.61
N THR A 551 -14.00 40.09 -41.52
CA THR A 551 -14.97 41.00 -40.88
C THR A 551 -14.31 42.27 -40.34
N ALA A 552 -13.09 42.18 -39.80
CA ALA A 552 -12.34 43.35 -39.35
C ALA A 552 -12.01 44.33 -40.50
N ALA A 553 -11.67 43.81 -41.68
CA ALA A 553 -11.41 44.63 -42.87
C ALA A 553 -12.68 45.36 -43.35
N GLU A 554 -13.84 44.68 -43.37
CA GLU A 554 -15.14 45.26 -43.74
C GLU A 554 -15.57 46.37 -42.76
N LEU A 555 -15.45 46.14 -41.45
CA LEU A 555 -15.76 47.12 -40.41
C LEU A 555 -14.88 48.37 -40.50
N PHE A 556 -13.60 48.20 -40.83
CA PHE A 556 -12.68 49.33 -41.01
C PHE A 556 -13.13 50.24 -42.15
N GLN A 557 -13.57 49.67 -43.26
CA GLN A 557 -14.08 50.42 -44.40
C GLN A 557 -15.38 51.18 -44.05
N SER A 558 -16.33 50.52 -43.39
CA SER A 558 -17.60 51.14 -42.99
C SER A 558 -17.43 52.28 -41.98
N ASN A 559 -16.53 52.16 -41.02
CA ASN A 559 -16.28 53.22 -40.03
C ASN A 559 -15.68 54.48 -40.65
N ASN A 560 -14.85 54.34 -41.68
CA ASN A 560 -14.22 55.47 -42.33
C ASN A 560 -15.25 56.32 -43.11
N GLU A 561 -16.26 55.67 -43.72
CA GLU A 561 -17.35 56.35 -44.43
C GLU A 561 -18.27 57.13 -43.48
N LEU A 562 -18.60 56.55 -42.31
CA LEU A 562 -19.40 57.21 -41.29
C LEU A 562 -18.73 58.49 -40.77
N LYS A 563 -17.42 58.45 -40.54
CA LYS A 563 -16.67 59.59 -40.03
C LYS A 563 -16.68 60.79 -40.98
N LEU A 564 -16.54 60.55 -42.28
CA LEU A 564 -16.63 61.61 -43.30
C LEU A 564 -18.01 62.28 -43.35
N LYS A 565 -19.09 61.53 -43.12
CA LYS A 565 -20.46 62.08 -43.06
C LYS A 565 -20.68 62.93 -41.81
N GLU A 566 -20.11 62.54 -40.67
CA GLU A 566 -20.18 63.29 -39.42
C GLU A 566 -19.50 64.67 -39.53
N ASP A 567 -18.30 64.72 -40.09
CA ASP A 567 -17.55 65.97 -40.27
C ASP A 567 -18.28 66.97 -41.19
N HIS A 568 -18.95 66.46 -42.24
CA HIS A 568 -19.76 67.30 -43.13
C HIS A 568 -21.00 67.89 -42.44
N LEU A 569 -21.71 67.10 -41.64
CA LEU A 569 -22.86 67.57 -40.86
C LEU A 569 -22.44 68.63 -39.82
N ARG A 570 -21.28 68.45 -39.20
CA ARG A 570 -20.74 69.42 -38.23
C ARG A 570 -20.43 70.77 -38.88
N TYR A 571 -19.88 70.79 -40.09
CA TYR A 571 -19.62 72.05 -40.81
C TYR A 571 -20.90 72.85 -41.09
N LEU A 572 -21.97 72.17 -41.55
CA LEU A 572 -23.27 72.80 -41.82
C LEU A 572 -23.96 73.34 -40.55
N ALA A 573 -23.67 72.77 -39.38
CA ALA A 573 -24.25 73.22 -38.11
C ALA A 573 -23.68 74.57 -37.63
N TYR A 574 -22.50 74.98 -38.08
CA TYR A 574 -21.76 76.15 -37.56
C TYR A 574 -21.52 77.27 -38.58
N HIS A 575 -21.70 77.00 -39.86
CA HIS A 575 -21.51 77.99 -40.92
C HIS A 575 -22.82 78.33 -41.64
N ASP A 576 -22.95 79.57 -42.11
CA ASP A 576 -24.04 80.02 -42.96
C ASP A 576 -23.83 79.44 -44.38
N PRO A 577 -24.78 78.66 -44.91
CA PRO A 577 -24.60 77.94 -46.17
C PRO A 577 -24.47 78.87 -47.39
N LEU A 578 -24.94 80.12 -47.28
CA LEU A 578 -24.85 81.10 -48.37
C LEU A 578 -23.49 81.82 -48.38
N THR A 579 -23.06 82.37 -47.26
CA THR A 579 -21.87 83.23 -47.19
C THR A 579 -20.60 82.50 -46.75
N GLY A 580 -20.71 81.29 -46.19
CA GLY A 580 -19.61 80.54 -45.58
C GLY A 580 -19.12 81.11 -44.24
N LEU A 581 -19.66 82.26 -43.82
CA LEU A 581 -19.36 82.87 -42.53
C LEU A 581 -19.92 82.04 -41.38
N SER A 582 -19.49 82.34 -40.16
CA SER A 582 -20.07 81.78 -38.95
C SER A 582 -21.57 82.10 -38.87
N ASN A 583 -22.39 81.09 -38.59
CA ASN A 583 -23.83 81.28 -38.39
C ASN A 583 -24.14 81.79 -36.98
N ARG A 584 -25.42 82.03 -36.69
CA ARG A 584 -25.89 82.50 -35.39
C ARG A 584 -25.43 81.62 -34.22
N LYS A 585 -25.39 80.30 -34.39
CA LYS A 585 -24.98 79.37 -33.34
C LYS A 585 -23.49 79.54 -33.03
N PHE A 586 -22.64 79.49 -34.04
CA PHE A 586 -21.19 79.66 -33.85
C PHE A 586 -20.84 81.06 -33.35
N PHE A 587 -21.55 82.09 -33.79
CA PHE A 587 -21.41 83.45 -33.25
C PHE A 587 -21.63 83.50 -31.74
N ALA A 588 -22.71 82.90 -31.24
CA ALA A 588 -23.03 82.91 -29.82
C ALA A 588 -21.95 82.21 -28.99
N GLU A 589 -21.48 81.04 -29.45
CA GLU A 589 -20.38 80.31 -28.82
C GLU A 589 -19.09 81.14 -28.82
N GLN A 590 -18.72 81.72 -29.97
CA GLN A 590 -17.51 82.55 -30.10
C GLN A 590 -17.58 83.83 -29.27
N LEU A 591 -18.75 84.46 -29.14
CA LEU A 591 -18.92 85.64 -28.29
C LEU A 591 -18.77 85.27 -26.82
N TYR A 592 -19.39 84.17 -26.38
CA TYR A 592 -19.26 83.67 -25.01
C TYR A 592 -17.80 83.37 -24.66
N GLU A 593 -17.09 82.63 -25.52
CA GLU A 593 -15.66 82.33 -25.31
C GLU A 593 -14.79 83.58 -25.31
N SER A 594 -15.00 84.48 -26.28
CA SER A 594 -14.20 85.70 -26.39
C SER A 594 -14.43 86.65 -25.22
N LEU A 595 -15.66 86.72 -24.70
CA LEU A 595 -16.01 87.53 -23.54
C LEU A 595 -15.37 86.97 -22.27
N HIS A 596 -15.46 85.65 -22.06
CA HIS A 596 -14.82 85.01 -20.91
C HIS A 596 -13.30 85.14 -20.96
N TRP A 597 -12.71 85.00 -22.15
CA TRP A 597 -11.27 85.21 -22.33
C TRP A 597 -10.87 86.67 -22.06
N ALA A 598 -11.66 87.65 -22.52
CA ALA A 598 -11.43 89.06 -22.24
C ALA A 598 -11.56 89.40 -20.74
N GLN A 599 -12.55 88.80 -20.05
CA GLN A 599 -12.74 88.91 -18.59
C GLN A 599 -11.51 88.42 -17.83
N HIS A 600 -10.98 87.23 -18.15
CA HIS A 600 -9.82 86.66 -17.45
C HIS A 600 -8.51 87.40 -17.70
N ASN A 601 -8.36 88.02 -18.88
CA ASN A 601 -7.11 88.67 -19.27
C ASN A 601 -7.14 90.20 -19.14
N ASN A 602 -8.22 90.77 -18.56
CA ASN A 602 -8.44 92.22 -18.45
C ASN A 602 -8.31 92.96 -19.80
N LEU A 603 -8.87 92.37 -20.86
CA LEU A 603 -8.86 92.93 -22.22
C LEU A 603 -10.23 93.51 -22.57
N LEU A 604 -10.26 94.48 -23.49
CA LEU A 604 -11.51 94.99 -24.03
C LEU A 604 -11.96 94.13 -25.22
N LEU A 605 -13.27 93.94 -25.35
CA LEU A 605 -13.90 93.27 -26.47
C LEU A 605 -14.94 94.19 -27.10
N GLY A 606 -14.83 94.40 -28.41
CA GLY A 606 -15.80 95.18 -29.17
C GLY A 606 -16.78 94.27 -29.90
N LEU A 607 -18.06 94.57 -29.81
CA LEU A 607 -19.11 93.92 -30.58
C LEU A 607 -19.75 94.94 -31.53
N LEU A 608 -19.70 94.65 -32.82
CA LEU A 608 -20.36 95.44 -33.86
C LEU A 608 -21.57 94.67 -34.36
N PHE A 609 -22.73 95.32 -34.36
CA PHE A 609 -23.95 94.83 -34.99
C PHE A 609 -24.21 95.67 -36.24
N ILE A 610 -24.35 95.02 -37.39
CA ILE A 610 -24.33 95.64 -38.70
C ILE A 610 -25.57 95.22 -39.46
N ASP A 611 -26.27 96.19 -40.03
CA ASP A 611 -27.41 95.95 -40.91
C ASP A 611 -27.24 96.74 -42.21
N LEU A 612 -27.56 96.13 -43.35
CA LEU A 612 -27.37 96.74 -44.65
C LEU A 612 -28.56 97.63 -45.04
N ASP A 613 -28.30 98.92 -45.16
CA ASP A 613 -29.31 99.91 -45.44
C ASP A 613 -29.91 99.74 -46.85
N GLY A 614 -31.19 99.38 -46.93
CA GLY A 614 -31.88 99.28 -48.22
C GLY A 614 -31.67 97.95 -48.95
N PHE A 615 -31.12 96.93 -48.29
CA PHE A 615 -30.99 95.59 -48.86
C PHE A 615 -32.32 95.01 -49.35
N LYS A 616 -33.40 95.24 -48.59
CA LYS A 616 -34.75 94.84 -49.02
C LYS A 616 -35.15 95.44 -50.38
N GLN A 617 -34.83 96.71 -50.65
CA GLN A 617 -35.09 97.31 -51.96
C GLN A 617 -34.27 96.65 -53.08
N VAL A 618 -33.04 96.22 -52.79
CA VAL A 618 -32.24 95.47 -53.76
C VAL A 618 -32.91 94.13 -54.09
N ASN A 619 -33.37 93.39 -53.09
CA ASN A 619 -34.10 92.13 -53.31
C ASN A 619 -35.39 92.35 -54.09
N ASP A 620 -36.18 93.36 -53.69
CA ASP A 620 -37.47 93.67 -54.31
C ASP A 620 -37.31 94.16 -55.77
N THR A 621 -36.17 94.78 -56.11
CA THR A 621 -35.92 95.36 -57.45
C THR A 621 -35.13 94.44 -58.39
N LEU A 622 -34.11 93.73 -57.88
CA LEU A 622 -33.13 92.96 -58.67
C LEU A 622 -33.19 91.45 -58.41
N GLY A 623 -34.11 90.99 -57.56
CA GLY A 623 -34.33 89.58 -57.24
C GLY A 623 -33.41 89.04 -56.14
N HIS A 624 -33.87 87.96 -55.49
CA HIS A 624 -33.18 87.33 -54.36
C HIS A 624 -31.80 86.77 -54.72
N GLU A 625 -31.58 86.25 -55.94
CA GLU A 625 -30.25 85.75 -56.33
C GLU A 625 -29.19 86.86 -56.38
N THR A 626 -29.55 88.04 -56.88
CA THR A 626 -28.68 89.23 -56.89
C THR A 626 -28.43 89.70 -55.46
N GLY A 627 -29.45 89.64 -54.61
CA GLY A 627 -29.33 89.85 -53.16
C GLY A 627 -28.36 88.90 -52.47
N ASP A 628 -28.42 87.63 -52.79
CA ASP A 628 -27.55 86.60 -52.25
C ASP A 628 -26.09 86.80 -52.69
N ARG A 629 -25.86 87.13 -53.97
CA ARG A 629 -24.53 87.55 -54.48
C ARG A 629 -24.03 88.83 -53.82
N LEU A 630 -24.93 89.77 -53.53
CA LEU A 630 -24.60 90.98 -52.79
C LEU A 630 -24.16 90.63 -51.36
N LEU A 631 -24.87 89.75 -50.66
CA LEU A 631 -24.50 89.29 -49.32
C LEU A 631 -23.18 88.54 -49.29
N MET A 632 -22.89 87.67 -50.27
CA MET A 632 -21.59 87.00 -50.41
C MET A 632 -20.45 88.02 -50.62
N THR A 633 -20.69 89.03 -51.46
CA THR A 633 -19.71 90.10 -51.72
C THR A 633 -19.45 90.94 -50.47
N ILE A 634 -20.52 91.28 -49.73
CA ILE A 634 -20.41 92.00 -48.46
C ILE A 634 -19.70 91.15 -47.41
N ALA A 635 -20.03 89.86 -47.27
CA ALA A 635 -19.35 88.94 -46.39
C ALA A 635 -17.84 88.88 -46.65
N GLY A 636 -17.44 88.84 -47.93
CA GLY A 636 -16.03 88.95 -48.34
C GLY A 636 -15.40 90.29 -47.98
N ARG A 637 -16.11 91.41 -48.20
CA ARG A 637 -15.62 92.76 -47.82
C ARG A 637 -15.45 92.92 -46.32
N LEU A 638 -16.38 92.38 -45.52
CA LEU A 638 -16.30 92.38 -44.07
C LEU A 638 -15.10 91.54 -43.60
N SER A 639 -14.99 90.30 -44.08
CA SER A 639 -13.88 89.41 -43.73
C SER A 639 -12.51 90.02 -44.04
N ASN A 640 -12.35 90.61 -45.23
CA ASN A 640 -11.10 91.26 -45.65
C ASN A 640 -10.81 92.58 -44.91
N SER A 641 -11.80 93.14 -44.24
CA SER A 641 -11.62 94.36 -43.44
C SER A 641 -11.10 94.07 -42.03
N LEU A 642 -11.11 92.80 -41.61
CA LEU A 642 -10.81 92.33 -40.26
C LEU A 642 -9.48 91.57 -40.17
N ARG A 643 -9.03 91.31 -38.94
CA ARG A 643 -7.85 90.46 -38.66
C ARG A 643 -8.30 89.02 -38.51
N ALA A 644 -7.37 88.07 -38.65
CA ALA A 644 -7.65 86.64 -38.47
C ALA A 644 -8.17 86.28 -37.06
N SER A 645 -7.91 87.11 -36.05
CA SER A 645 -8.41 86.95 -34.69
C SER A 645 -9.85 87.43 -34.50
N ASP A 646 -10.36 88.25 -35.40
CA ASP A 646 -11.72 88.79 -35.31
C ASP A 646 -12.70 87.81 -35.95
N THR A 647 -13.91 87.73 -35.41
CA THR A 647 -14.94 86.83 -35.94
C THR A 647 -16.01 87.65 -36.62
N VAL A 648 -16.29 87.36 -37.89
CA VAL A 648 -17.46 87.89 -38.61
C VAL A 648 -18.48 86.79 -38.78
N SER A 649 -19.73 87.12 -38.49
CA SER A 649 -20.85 86.20 -38.53
C SER A 649 -22.02 86.82 -39.26
N ARG A 650 -22.85 85.98 -39.88
CA ARG A 650 -24.14 86.38 -40.44
C ARG A 650 -25.23 85.75 -39.58
N LEU A 651 -26.08 86.58 -38.98
CA LEU A 651 -27.14 86.08 -38.09
C LEU A 651 -28.40 85.68 -38.86
N GLY A 652 -28.62 86.29 -40.02
CA GLY A 652 -29.73 86.04 -40.93
C GLY A 652 -30.06 87.27 -41.76
N GLY A 653 -30.68 87.12 -42.93
CA GLY A 653 -31.06 88.25 -43.78
C GLY A 653 -29.84 89.10 -44.18
N ASP A 654 -29.91 90.39 -43.88
CA ASP A 654 -28.89 91.44 -44.05
C ASP A 654 -28.10 91.78 -42.77
N GLU A 655 -28.29 91.02 -41.70
CA GLU A 655 -27.66 91.28 -40.41
C GLU A 655 -26.32 90.53 -40.26
N PHE A 656 -25.27 91.30 -39.99
CA PHE A 656 -23.93 90.81 -39.71
C PHE A 656 -23.49 91.24 -38.31
N THR A 657 -22.69 90.41 -37.67
CA THR A 657 -22.03 90.76 -36.41
C THR A 657 -20.54 90.54 -36.49
N ILE A 658 -19.78 91.37 -35.78
CA ILE A 658 -18.34 91.26 -35.71
C ILE A 658 -17.90 91.32 -34.25
N ILE A 659 -17.10 90.34 -33.85
CA ILE A 659 -16.43 90.29 -32.56
C ILE A 659 -14.98 90.71 -32.76
N LEU A 660 -14.63 91.88 -32.22
CA LEU A 660 -13.26 92.40 -32.17
C LEU A 660 -12.61 91.96 -30.86
N ARG A 661 -11.68 91.02 -30.96
CA ARG A 661 -11.00 90.45 -29.79
C ARG A 661 -9.82 91.34 -29.37
N ALA A 662 -9.64 91.55 -28.07
CA ALA A 662 -8.51 92.27 -27.49
C ALA A 662 -8.25 93.66 -28.10
N ILE A 663 -9.28 94.51 -28.17
CA ILE A 663 -9.07 95.89 -28.61
C ILE A 663 -8.32 96.67 -27.52
N PRO A 664 -7.32 97.50 -27.85
CA PRO A 664 -6.55 98.25 -26.84
C PRO A 664 -7.32 99.45 -26.26
N ASN A 665 -8.31 99.98 -27.00
CA ASN A 665 -9.19 101.06 -26.58
C ASN A 665 -10.45 101.13 -27.47
N VAL A 666 -11.46 101.87 -27.00
CA VAL A 666 -12.77 102.04 -27.66
C VAL A 666 -12.64 102.66 -29.07
N GLN A 667 -11.65 103.52 -29.28
CA GLN A 667 -11.42 104.20 -30.57
C GLN A 667 -11.05 103.23 -31.69
N ILE A 668 -10.49 102.05 -31.37
CA ILE A 668 -10.24 101.02 -32.38
C ILE A 668 -11.54 100.46 -32.96
N ALA A 669 -12.58 100.27 -32.14
CA ALA A 669 -13.88 99.81 -32.63
C ALA A 669 -14.50 100.83 -33.60
N ALA A 670 -14.39 102.13 -33.30
CA ALA A 670 -14.81 103.20 -34.21
C ALA A 670 -14.05 103.16 -35.55
N LYS A 671 -12.71 103.06 -35.51
CA LYS A 671 -11.88 102.97 -36.73
C LYS A 671 -12.22 101.75 -37.59
N VAL A 672 -12.52 100.60 -36.96
CA VAL A 672 -12.94 99.40 -37.69
C VAL A 672 -14.33 99.62 -38.30
N ALA A 673 -15.27 100.23 -37.57
CA ALA A 673 -16.58 100.57 -38.11
C ALA A 673 -16.50 101.55 -39.31
N GLU A 674 -15.67 102.59 -39.24
CA GLU A 674 -15.40 103.50 -40.37
C GLU A 674 -14.79 102.78 -41.58
N LYS A 675 -13.82 101.89 -41.33
CA LYS A 675 -13.21 101.05 -42.37
C LYS A 675 -14.26 100.15 -43.03
N ILE A 676 -15.17 99.58 -42.25
CA ILE A 676 -16.26 98.75 -42.76
C ILE A 676 -17.23 99.60 -43.60
N LEU A 677 -17.69 100.75 -43.10
CA LEU A 677 -18.60 101.65 -43.83
C LEU A 677 -18.00 102.10 -45.18
N SER A 678 -16.73 102.51 -45.18
CA SER A 678 -16.02 102.89 -46.41
C SER A 678 -15.77 101.72 -47.36
N SER A 679 -15.72 100.48 -46.86
CA SER A 679 -15.62 99.27 -47.67
C SER A 679 -16.97 98.88 -48.29
N ILE A 680 -18.06 98.95 -47.51
CA ILE A 680 -19.42 98.62 -47.96
C ILE A 680 -19.92 99.62 -49.01
N THR A 681 -19.70 100.92 -48.82
CA THR A 681 -20.19 101.98 -49.72
C THR A 681 -19.53 102.02 -51.10
N LYS A 682 -18.44 101.28 -51.33
CA LYS A 682 -17.84 101.14 -52.66
C LYS A 682 -18.85 100.47 -53.60
N PRO A 683 -19.04 100.95 -54.84
CA PRO A 683 -19.95 100.31 -55.80
C PRO A 683 -19.68 98.80 -55.94
N ILE A 684 -20.73 98.00 -55.95
CA ILE A 684 -20.68 96.55 -56.18
C ILE A 684 -21.28 96.31 -57.57
N VAL A 685 -20.47 95.76 -58.48
CA VAL A 685 -20.93 95.42 -59.83
C VAL A 685 -21.38 93.97 -59.82
N LEU A 686 -22.69 93.75 -59.93
CA LEU A 686 -23.30 92.43 -60.04
C LEU A 686 -24.24 92.45 -61.23
N ASP A 687 -24.08 91.47 -62.13
CA ASP A 687 -24.96 91.25 -63.28
C ASP A 687 -25.18 92.50 -64.16
N GLY A 688 -24.15 93.34 -64.28
CA GLY A 688 -24.18 94.59 -65.05
C GLY A 688 -24.74 95.81 -64.32
N TYR A 689 -25.28 95.67 -63.10
CA TYR A 689 -25.76 96.76 -62.26
C TYR A 689 -24.70 97.26 -61.29
N ALA A 690 -24.54 98.59 -61.17
CA ALA A 690 -23.71 99.21 -60.15
C ALA A 690 -24.54 99.49 -58.90
N ILE A 691 -24.53 98.55 -57.95
CA ILE A 691 -25.30 98.64 -56.71
C ILE A 691 -24.50 99.46 -55.69
N ARG A 692 -25.15 100.46 -55.08
CA ARG A 692 -24.62 101.23 -53.97
C ARG A 692 -25.50 101.01 -52.75
N ILE A 693 -24.92 100.42 -51.71
CA ILE A 693 -25.57 100.16 -50.43
C ILE A 693 -24.69 100.73 -49.31
N SER A 694 -25.29 101.13 -48.20
CA SER A 694 -24.58 101.50 -46.98
C SER A 694 -24.91 100.52 -45.86
N ALA A 695 -24.34 100.74 -44.69
CA ALA A 695 -24.72 100.00 -43.50
C ALA A 695 -24.95 100.92 -42.30
N SER A 696 -25.79 100.48 -41.40
CA SER A 696 -25.94 101.06 -40.07
C SER A 696 -25.25 100.14 -39.07
N ILE A 697 -24.32 100.70 -38.28
CA ILE A 697 -23.49 99.93 -37.34
C ILE A 697 -23.76 100.39 -35.90
N GLY A 698 -24.01 99.45 -35.01
CA GLY A 698 -24.06 99.67 -33.58
C GLY A 698 -22.88 99.03 -32.89
N ILE A 699 -22.25 99.74 -31.95
CA ILE A 699 -21.03 99.29 -31.27
C ILE A 699 -21.30 99.20 -29.77
N SER A 700 -21.07 98.02 -29.18
CA SER A 700 -20.97 97.85 -27.73
C SER A 700 -19.58 97.34 -27.35
N VAL A 701 -19.07 97.76 -26.20
CA VAL A 701 -17.73 97.40 -25.73
C VAL A 701 -17.80 96.85 -24.31
N TYR A 702 -17.25 95.65 -24.12
CA TYR A 702 -16.98 95.09 -22.81
C TYR A 702 -15.71 95.72 -22.19
N PRO A 703 -15.71 96.08 -20.89
CA PRO A 703 -16.80 95.97 -19.92
C PRO A 703 -17.69 97.21 -19.81
N TYR A 704 -17.49 98.24 -20.64
CA TYR A 704 -18.12 99.56 -20.48
C TYR A 704 -19.64 99.55 -20.64
N ASN A 705 -20.16 98.87 -21.67
CA ASN A 705 -21.60 98.86 -21.95
C ASN A 705 -22.34 97.74 -21.22
N SER A 706 -21.72 96.57 -21.08
CA SER A 706 -22.23 95.46 -20.26
C SER A 706 -21.12 94.42 -20.00
N GLN A 707 -21.31 93.60 -18.96
CA GLN A 707 -20.44 92.47 -18.62
C GLN A 707 -20.96 91.12 -19.14
N ASP A 708 -22.17 91.11 -19.71
CA ASP A 708 -22.89 89.92 -20.16
C ASP A 708 -23.11 89.94 -21.68
N SER A 709 -22.96 88.77 -22.31
CA SER A 709 -23.00 88.60 -23.77
C SER A 709 -24.36 88.96 -24.37
N GLU A 710 -25.47 88.58 -23.72
CA GLU A 710 -26.82 88.85 -24.20
C GLU A 710 -27.11 90.36 -24.18
N ASN A 711 -26.72 91.01 -23.08
CA ASN A 711 -26.85 92.46 -22.96
C ASN A 711 -25.92 93.22 -23.91
N LEU A 712 -24.69 92.75 -24.18
CA LEU A 712 -23.81 93.36 -25.19
C LEU A 712 -24.42 93.34 -26.59
N ILE A 713 -25.04 92.22 -26.98
CA ILE A 713 -25.76 92.10 -28.25
C ILE A 713 -26.92 93.10 -28.28
N LYS A 714 -27.75 93.11 -27.24
CA LYS A 714 -28.92 94.01 -27.15
C LYS A 714 -28.53 95.49 -27.23
N GLN A 715 -27.43 95.86 -26.58
CA GLN A 715 -26.90 97.22 -26.60
C GLN A 715 -26.34 97.60 -27.99
N ALA A 716 -25.61 96.69 -28.65
CA ALA A 716 -25.12 96.91 -30.01
C ALA A 716 -26.27 97.02 -31.02
N ASP A 717 -27.30 96.17 -30.91
CA ASP A 717 -28.49 96.23 -31.75
C ASP A 717 -29.27 97.54 -31.57
N ALA A 718 -29.50 97.96 -30.32
CA ALA A 718 -30.13 99.24 -30.02
C ALA A 718 -29.34 100.43 -30.58
N ALA A 719 -28.00 100.40 -30.50
CA ALA A 719 -27.14 101.41 -31.10
C ALA A 719 -27.23 101.42 -32.64
N MET A 720 -27.28 100.25 -33.27
CA MET A 720 -27.46 100.10 -34.72
C MET A 720 -28.79 100.69 -35.17
N TYR A 721 -29.86 100.44 -34.41
CA TYR A 721 -31.17 101.04 -34.68
C TYR A 721 -31.16 102.58 -34.54
N ARG A 722 -30.40 103.14 -33.57
CA ARG A 722 -30.18 104.58 -33.49
C ARG A 722 -29.43 105.12 -34.72
N ALA A 723 -28.41 104.40 -35.19
CA ALA A 723 -27.69 104.78 -36.41
C ALA A 723 -28.63 104.85 -37.64
N LYS A 724 -29.61 103.93 -37.74
CA LYS A 724 -30.64 103.97 -38.80
C LYS A 724 -31.52 105.23 -38.74
N HIS A 725 -31.94 105.66 -37.54
CA HIS A 725 -32.80 106.84 -37.36
C HIS A 725 -32.07 108.17 -37.56
N LEU A 726 -30.78 108.21 -37.26
CA LEU A 726 -29.96 109.41 -37.40
C LEU A 726 -29.42 109.63 -38.82
N GLY A 727 -30.00 108.98 -39.84
CA GLY A 727 -29.70 109.22 -41.25
C GLY A 727 -28.97 108.10 -42.00
N LYS A 728 -28.79 106.92 -41.38
CA LYS A 728 -28.12 105.73 -41.98
C LYS A 728 -26.66 105.98 -42.36
N ASN A 729 -25.98 104.98 -42.93
CA ASN A 729 -24.56 105.04 -43.35
C ASN A 729 -23.61 105.57 -42.26
N ARG A 730 -23.79 105.11 -41.02
CA ARG A 730 -23.02 105.58 -39.87
C ARG A 730 -22.92 104.52 -38.79
N TYR A 731 -22.02 104.77 -37.84
CA TYR A 731 -21.94 103.98 -36.62
C TYR A 731 -22.41 104.79 -35.41
N GLU A 732 -22.94 104.10 -34.41
CA GLU A 732 -23.29 104.67 -33.11
C GLU A 732 -22.79 103.75 -31.99
N PHE A 733 -22.32 104.34 -30.90
CA PHE A 733 -21.99 103.59 -29.68
C PHE A 733 -23.26 103.39 -28.83
N ALA A 734 -23.30 102.29 -28.07
CA ALA A 734 -24.37 101.97 -27.12
C ALA A 734 -24.44 102.93 -25.93
#